data_AF-A0A1R2CU46-F1
#
_entry.id   AF-A0A1R2CU46-F1
#
_cell.length_a   1.000
_cell.length_b   1.000
_cell.length_c   1.000
_cell.angle_alpha   90.00
_cell.angle_beta   90.00
_cell.angle_gamma   90.00
#
_symmetry.space_group_name_H-M   'P 1'
#
loop_
_entity.id
_entity.type
_entity.pdbx_description
1 polymer ?
#
loop_
_entity_poly.entity_id
_entity_poly.type
_entity_poly.pdbx_seq_one_letter_code
_entity_poly.pdbx_strand_id
1 'polypeptide(L)'
;MGFLLLQFLIVSSSAINIQIIISDQTSANESSQLESSFTSLGHEVSIVDVSNLQTIQPSIASNMNIGIDYTQSPFYSLEISEYSRTWGIIILKNNCEEFTPETWTFCVHPTLNAYALALYSLFQYLDWKKVVIISDTSSQSLKLGLEIEKVFNIMFHSFLSVDSEQGIFDDFVGKKIKAGGYKQVLVLGDSIFTNKVLMSFYNKLVYQTSGIIIVGKDLSITSNEKTLLFFEKGLEKTSSDLEYTINALMIFINLAKEYSEKNQDFTNFSLMGFLEKNTINHMKLADFTLANIISGEKVFIGNCISGVVNFTQDPVFPSGNLDNNNPTIGVSISFNNPVGFPSATQGAYMQLGAIFAATYINITKSLLKNHDLTIFYASCGSEFFFHDLSYYCWLNSNPFLGSFYIASPVLDVILGENQVFNELGVKIPMIGGLVINEGLTNKTNYPMFTRIVASDSNLAYLINLFNVLGWHKFNFLYTNNTQGLQSMESVLKLGLNVINREDLRAVPEGYNSSQFEKYKEIFLEIERTKVRPLFLMANFPDIFYIAESLYDIGLRSGDIIAFFVYKVSANINMLTDVNLKKKVVEILEGNLIAFAQEWVGDYGKNVKNMITDAFGLPNDYKCFSYDSMMLGLNAVDFLLLSGSLYEDPDKVNQAIRMQRFTGCSGIVSINSESNDRKGFKFGAYQVTFDNNTGLFYDKLFCDVNQDSLTPLVFVDNFTWPNGQTDVPSDSRLYGLECPFEDREKVVNDKATAIFYVLSLFFMFYTAMLSLFFWKKWWNSDIKLLFQSSEIKFGDYVVMIVIVVDLFQIMGMGPDLTPFLFGASKIPDYISVNMSNIINFTKDVYWMGVYVTLITCLVWFYLSIVVIFRLDEKFKYSVFKFSNTLAISLMPIIGDLLFLPIVSILLFIFDCHEGTGESLTESFLTKDCSTYCWKDHHLTYSILSIFTLLIFLPLSIFLRPVWQELVAEMNIKTNSIFHITKGILQVLLVILNRTVKKVHQSAHGVIIVLLLIVYSLFLNRYKPFNYPRLNMWKQLSIAAACWSLLIASGYWLTFVYSYMWLCLFAFGWIIIGGIGIFLQKRKFPSLLFSQKSLDISALVKFTFTNTIKLESLPIHRMSTVNYATGFKYEVGKDENNESKLFKRIAARLKTK
;
A
#
# COMPACT_ATOMS: atom_id res chain seq x y z
N MET A 1 81.51 -63.44 -78.04
CA MET A 1 81.18 -63.56 -76.60
C MET A 1 81.27 -62.22 -75.85
N GLY A 2 82.33 -61.42 -76.04
CA GLY A 2 82.42 -60.05 -75.47
C GLY A 2 81.42 -59.00 -76.02
N PHE A 3 80.88 -59.19 -77.23
CA PHE A 3 79.88 -58.26 -77.82
C PHE A 3 78.43 -58.54 -77.37
N LEU A 4 78.15 -59.76 -76.89
CA LEU A 4 76.84 -60.14 -76.32
C LEU A 4 76.71 -59.73 -74.85
N LEU A 5 77.81 -59.65 -74.10
CA LEU A 5 77.81 -59.11 -72.73
C LEU A 5 77.61 -57.58 -72.71
N LEU A 6 78.07 -56.87 -73.75
CA LEU A 6 77.91 -55.42 -73.85
C LEU A 6 76.49 -55.02 -74.32
N GLN A 7 75.83 -55.82 -75.15
CA GLN A 7 74.42 -55.59 -75.51
C GLN A 7 73.43 -55.96 -74.40
N PHE A 8 73.77 -56.88 -73.50
CA PHE A 8 72.94 -57.17 -72.33
C PHE A 8 73.10 -56.12 -71.21
N LEU A 9 74.22 -55.40 -71.17
CA LEU A 9 74.45 -54.28 -70.24
C LEU A 9 73.93 -52.92 -70.75
N ILE A 10 73.56 -52.80 -72.02
CA ILE A 10 73.09 -51.53 -72.63
C ILE A 10 71.57 -51.52 -72.86
N VAL A 11 70.84 -52.58 -72.48
CA VAL A 11 69.36 -52.62 -72.48
C VAL A 11 68.79 -52.97 -71.10
N SER A 12 69.47 -52.58 -70.01
CA SER A 12 68.76 -52.40 -68.73
C SER A 12 68.03 -51.06 -68.81
N SER A 13 66.74 -51.14 -69.15
CA SER A 13 65.79 -50.04 -69.03
C SER A 13 66.05 -49.26 -67.76
N SER A 14 66.06 -47.94 -67.85
CA SER A 14 66.06 -46.95 -66.76
C SER A 14 64.78 -47.02 -65.92
N ALA A 15 64.39 -48.23 -65.51
CA ALA A 15 63.26 -48.48 -64.65
C ALA A 15 63.65 -48.02 -63.25
N ILE A 16 62.96 -46.99 -62.78
CA ILE A 16 63.01 -46.55 -61.40
C ILE A 16 62.38 -47.65 -60.56
N ASN A 17 63.15 -48.22 -59.65
CA ASN A 17 62.65 -49.22 -58.71
C ASN A 17 61.92 -48.51 -57.56
N ILE A 18 60.62 -48.80 -57.44
CA ILE A 18 59.73 -48.21 -56.46
C ILE A 18 59.40 -49.27 -55.41
N GLN A 19 59.49 -48.90 -54.14
CA GLN A 19 59.02 -49.74 -53.05
C GLN A 19 58.01 -49.01 -52.21
N ILE A 20 56.90 -49.67 -51.91
CA ILE A 20 55.82 -49.16 -51.07
C ILE A 20 55.96 -49.80 -49.71
N ILE A 21 56.18 -48.97 -48.71
CA ILE A 21 56.35 -49.39 -47.32
C ILE A 21 55.00 -49.19 -46.64
N ILE A 22 54.40 -50.27 -46.19
CA ILE A 22 53.08 -50.31 -45.54
C ILE A 22 53.19 -50.84 -44.12
N SER A 23 52.17 -50.64 -43.29
CA SER A 23 52.11 -51.16 -41.93
C SER A 23 50.78 -51.86 -41.66
N ASP A 24 50.57 -52.29 -40.42
CA ASP A 24 49.31 -52.80 -39.89
C ASP A 24 48.16 -51.78 -39.95
N GLN A 25 48.47 -50.49 -40.13
CA GLN A 25 47.49 -49.42 -40.31
C GLN A 25 47.05 -49.25 -41.77
N THR A 26 47.78 -49.82 -42.74
CA THR A 26 47.41 -49.75 -44.15
C THR A 26 46.37 -50.83 -44.47
N SER A 27 45.20 -50.45 -45.01
CA SER A 27 44.20 -51.45 -45.37
C SER A 27 44.63 -52.27 -46.58
N ALA A 28 44.21 -53.54 -46.63
CA ALA A 28 44.51 -54.43 -47.75
C ALA A 28 44.01 -53.88 -49.10
N ASN A 29 42.90 -53.13 -49.08
CA ASN A 29 42.35 -52.48 -50.27
C ASN A 29 43.28 -51.36 -50.77
N GLU A 30 43.72 -50.46 -49.89
CA GLU A 30 44.66 -49.37 -50.24
C GLU A 30 45.98 -49.92 -50.78
N SER A 31 46.54 -50.94 -50.12
CA SER A 31 47.76 -51.60 -50.58
C SER A 31 47.60 -52.15 -52.00
N SER A 32 46.49 -52.84 -52.27
CA SER A 32 46.24 -53.41 -53.60
C SER A 32 46.04 -52.35 -54.68
N GLN A 33 45.38 -51.23 -54.34
CA GLN A 33 45.15 -50.13 -55.25
C GLN A 33 46.46 -49.39 -55.56
N LEU A 34 47.29 -49.09 -54.57
CA LEU A 34 48.63 -48.53 -54.74
C LEU A 34 49.50 -49.43 -55.64
N GLU A 35 49.53 -50.73 -55.38
CA GLU A 35 50.28 -51.70 -56.20
C GLU A 35 49.84 -51.66 -57.67
N SER A 36 48.52 -51.74 -57.89
CA SER A 36 47.94 -51.79 -59.23
C SER A 36 48.20 -50.49 -60.01
N SER A 37 48.10 -49.33 -59.36
CA SER A 37 48.33 -48.02 -59.97
C SER A 37 49.76 -47.88 -60.46
N PHE A 38 50.77 -48.24 -59.65
CA PHE A 38 52.17 -48.10 -60.05
C PHE A 38 52.64 -49.20 -61.00
N THR A 39 52.15 -50.42 -60.86
CA THR A 39 52.48 -51.53 -61.78
C THR A 39 51.94 -51.29 -63.18
N SER A 40 50.77 -50.65 -63.30
CA SER A 40 50.14 -50.31 -64.59
C SER A 40 50.98 -49.38 -65.48
N LEU A 41 51.99 -48.70 -64.90
CA LEU A 41 52.86 -47.73 -65.59
C LEU A 41 54.20 -48.32 -66.04
N GLY A 42 54.39 -49.63 -65.83
CA GLY A 42 55.59 -50.36 -66.25
C GLY A 42 56.76 -50.24 -65.27
N HIS A 43 56.51 -49.90 -64.01
CA HIS A 43 57.51 -49.89 -62.94
C HIS A 43 57.52 -51.22 -62.17
N GLU A 44 58.70 -51.70 -61.75
CA GLU A 44 58.79 -52.78 -60.78
C GLU A 44 58.47 -52.22 -59.39
N VAL A 45 57.37 -52.70 -58.81
CA VAL A 45 56.87 -52.30 -57.49
C VAL A 45 57.07 -53.46 -56.54
N SER A 46 57.71 -53.19 -55.39
CA SER A 46 57.75 -54.14 -54.28
C SER A 46 57.02 -53.56 -53.07
N ILE A 47 56.19 -54.37 -52.41
CA ILE A 47 55.50 -53.98 -51.17
C ILE A 47 56.22 -54.59 -49.98
N VAL A 48 56.54 -53.77 -48.99
CA VAL A 48 57.16 -54.19 -47.73
C VAL A 48 56.25 -53.81 -46.59
N ASP A 49 55.72 -54.82 -45.90
CA ASP A 49 54.98 -54.65 -44.66
C ASP A 49 55.94 -54.64 -43.47
N VAL A 50 56.07 -53.48 -42.82
CA VAL A 50 56.99 -53.29 -41.69
C VAL A 50 56.38 -53.68 -40.34
N SER A 51 55.09 -54.02 -40.28
CA SER A 51 54.39 -54.39 -39.04
C SER A 51 54.99 -55.61 -38.33
N ASN A 52 55.64 -56.51 -39.08
CA ASN A 52 56.26 -57.73 -38.57
C ASN A 52 57.77 -57.60 -38.32
N LEU A 53 58.36 -56.41 -38.48
CA LEU A 53 59.81 -56.19 -38.36
C LEU A 53 60.17 -55.54 -37.02
N GLN A 54 61.10 -56.15 -36.27
CA GLN A 54 61.64 -55.56 -35.03
C GLN A 54 62.63 -54.40 -35.28
N THR A 55 63.22 -54.34 -36.47
CA THR A 55 64.10 -53.28 -36.98
C THR A 55 64.04 -53.31 -38.51
N ILE A 56 63.91 -52.17 -39.16
CA ILE A 56 63.97 -52.04 -40.64
C ILE A 56 65.36 -52.52 -41.10
N GLN A 57 65.43 -53.71 -41.73
CA GLN A 57 66.71 -54.34 -42.09
C GLN A 57 67.34 -53.78 -43.38
N PRO A 58 68.69 -53.84 -43.54
CA PRO A 58 69.41 -53.42 -44.75
C PRO A 58 69.01 -54.13 -46.04
N SER A 59 68.36 -55.30 -45.95
CA SER A 59 67.85 -56.04 -47.11
C SER A 59 66.75 -55.32 -47.88
N ILE A 60 66.18 -54.25 -47.31
CA ILE A 60 65.20 -53.37 -47.93
C ILE A 60 65.85 -52.45 -48.99
N ALA A 61 67.19 -52.24 -48.98
CA ALA A 61 67.85 -51.20 -49.79
C ALA A 61 68.67 -51.65 -51.02
N SER A 62 68.88 -52.95 -51.30
CA SER A 62 69.69 -53.30 -52.47
C SER A 62 68.88 -53.10 -53.77
N ASN A 63 69.13 -51.97 -54.46
CA ASN A 63 68.61 -51.54 -55.78
C ASN A 63 67.39 -50.61 -55.80
N MET A 64 67.17 -49.75 -54.80
CA MET A 64 65.99 -48.89 -54.75
C MET A 64 66.29 -47.40 -55.02
N ASN A 65 65.40 -46.74 -55.76
CA ASN A 65 65.55 -45.32 -56.13
C ASN A 65 64.55 -44.42 -55.39
N ILE A 66 63.29 -44.86 -55.28
CA ILE A 66 62.22 -44.11 -54.63
C ILE A 66 61.42 -45.03 -53.71
N GLY A 67 61.25 -44.64 -52.45
CA GLY A 67 60.35 -45.28 -51.51
C GLY A 67 59.11 -44.47 -51.25
N ILE A 68 57.99 -45.15 -51.09
CA ILE A 68 56.71 -44.55 -50.73
C ILE A 68 56.40 -45.03 -49.32
N ASP A 69 56.51 -44.13 -48.35
CA ASP A 69 56.11 -44.40 -46.97
C ASP A 69 54.60 -44.18 -46.84
N TYR A 70 53.85 -45.28 -46.85
CA TYR A 70 52.40 -45.35 -46.63
C TYR A 70 52.08 -46.03 -45.28
N THR A 71 53.04 -46.08 -44.35
CA THR A 71 52.88 -46.79 -43.07
C THR A 71 51.90 -46.11 -42.10
N GLN A 72 51.49 -44.87 -42.39
CA GLN A 72 50.60 -44.02 -41.56
C GLN A 72 51.05 -43.80 -40.09
N SER A 73 52.16 -44.39 -39.66
CA SER A 73 52.69 -44.35 -38.30
C SER A 73 53.89 -43.40 -38.18
N PRO A 74 53.88 -42.44 -37.26
CA PRO A 74 55.02 -41.55 -37.01
C PRO A 74 56.29 -42.33 -36.61
N PHE A 75 56.13 -43.44 -35.89
CA PHE A 75 57.23 -44.27 -35.42
C PHE A 75 58.01 -44.89 -36.60
N TYR A 76 57.30 -45.56 -37.51
CA TYR A 76 57.92 -46.13 -38.70
C TYR A 76 58.44 -45.03 -39.63
N SER A 77 57.72 -43.93 -39.77
CA SER A 77 58.12 -42.83 -40.64
C SER A 77 59.44 -42.16 -40.21
N LEU A 78 59.71 -42.10 -38.90
CA LEU A 78 60.96 -41.56 -38.36
C LEU A 78 62.14 -42.48 -38.67
N GLU A 79 62.00 -43.79 -38.43
CA GLU A 79 63.02 -44.78 -38.78
C GLU A 79 63.29 -44.83 -40.29
N ILE A 80 62.24 -44.74 -41.12
CA ILE A 80 62.36 -44.69 -42.59
C ILE A 80 63.10 -43.43 -43.05
N SER A 81 62.98 -42.31 -42.32
CA SER A 81 63.68 -41.06 -42.65
C SER A 81 65.16 -41.12 -42.31
N GLU A 82 65.51 -41.63 -41.13
CA GLU A 82 66.91 -41.87 -40.78
C GLU A 82 67.57 -42.85 -41.77
N TYR A 83 66.80 -43.83 -42.23
CA TYR A 83 67.22 -44.78 -43.26
C TYR A 83 67.46 -44.10 -44.61
N SER A 84 66.51 -43.27 -45.07
CA SER A 84 66.62 -42.45 -46.28
C SER A 84 67.90 -41.62 -46.29
N ARG A 85 68.21 -40.96 -45.16
CA ARG A 85 69.41 -40.15 -44.97
C ARG A 85 70.70 -40.96 -45.02
N THR A 86 70.71 -42.13 -44.39
CA THR A 86 71.90 -42.98 -44.28
C THR A 86 72.30 -43.57 -45.64
N TRP A 87 71.32 -43.88 -46.49
CA TRP A 87 71.54 -44.61 -47.75
C TRP A 87 71.31 -43.78 -49.01
N GLY A 88 70.90 -42.52 -48.90
CA GLY A 88 70.66 -41.63 -50.05
C GLY A 88 69.49 -42.13 -50.92
N ILE A 89 68.42 -42.59 -50.29
CA ILE A 89 67.20 -43.07 -50.96
C ILE A 89 66.15 -41.98 -50.83
N ILE A 90 65.49 -41.64 -51.94
CA ILE A 90 64.42 -40.65 -51.93
C ILE A 90 63.15 -41.28 -51.35
N ILE A 91 62.61 -40.74 -50.26
CA ILE A 91 61.35 -41.23 -49.67
C ILE A 91 60.24 -40.19 -49.88
N LEU A 92 59.16 -40.61 -50.53
CA LEU A 92 57.89 -39.90 -50.64
C LEU A 92 57.01 -40.30 -49.46
N LYS A 93 56.75 -39.36 -48.56
CA LYS A 93 55.94 -39.59 -47.37
C LYS A 93 54.48 -39.25 -47.63
N ASN A 94 53.61 -40.20 -47.30
CA ASN A 94 52.18 -39.92 -47.22
C ASN A 94 51.84 -39.14 -45.93
N ASN A 95 52.43 -39.52 -44.79
CA ASN A 95 52.22 -38.82 -43.51
C ASN A 95 53.31 -37.75 -43.29
N CYS A 96 52.90 -36.49 -43.25
CA CYS A 96 53.77 -35.31 -43.15
C CYS A 96 53.65 -34.57 -41.80
N GLU A 97 53.08 -35.22 -40.80
CA GLU A 97 52.71 -34.62 -39.49
C GLU A 97 53.89 -34.01 -38.71
N GLU A 98 55.09 -34.56 -38.82
CA GLU A 98 56.31 -34.10 -38.11
C GLU A 98 57.47 -33.86 -39.07
N PHE A 99 57.17 -33.36 -40.26
CA PHE A 99 58.19 -33.13 -41.28
C PHE A 99 59.08 -31.92 -40.94
N THR A 100 60.28 -32.19 -40.43
CA THR A 100 61.41 -31.27 -40.63
C THR A 100 62.00 -31.54 -42.01
N PRO A 101 62.12 -30.54 -42.90
CA PRO A 101 62.72 -30.76 -44.21
C PRO A 101 64.14 -31.32 -44.08
N GLU A 102 64.30 -32.60 -44.44
CA GLU A 102 65.59 -33.28 -44.55
C GLU A 102 65.93 -33.50 -46.02
N THR A 103 67.22 -33.67 -46.34
CA THR A 103 67.76 -33.64 -47.71
C THR A 103 67.39 -34.85 -48.60
N TRP A 104 66.48 -35.74 -48.19
CA TRP A 104 66.13 -36.97 -48.93
C TRP A 104 64.66 -37.39 -48.84
N THR A 105 63.82 -36.63 -48.13
CA THR A 105 62.41 -36.95 -47.91
C THR A 105 61.54 -35.87 -48.52
N PHE A 106 60.49 -36.26 -49.24
CA PHE A 106 59.51 -35.35 -49.83
C PHE A 106 58.12 -35.65 -49.31
N CYS A 107 57.39 -34.60 -48.99
CA CYS A 107 56.02 -34.68 -48.52
C CYS A 107 55.04 -34.61 -49.70
N VAL A 108 54.13 -35.58 -49.75
CA VAL A 108 53.10 -35.67 -50.79
C VAL A 108 51.91 -34.76 -50.46
N HIS A 109 51.68 -34.54 -49.16
CA HIS A 109 50.66 -33.64 -48.63
C HIS A 109 51.29 -32.38 -48.00
N PRO A 110 50.56 -31.26 -47.92
CA PRO A 110 50.96 -30.09 -47.14
C PRO A 110 51.24 -30.45 -45.67
N THR A 111 52.23 -29.80 -45.07
CA THR A 111 52.51 -29.95 -43.63
C THR A 111 51.41 -29.32 -42.78
N LEU A 112 51.24 -29.77 -41.53
CA LEU A 112 50.28 -29.20 -40.58
C LEU A 112 50.47 -27.68 -40.39
N ASN A 113 51.74 -27.23 -40.37
CA ASN A 113 52.06 -25.81 -40.28
C ASN A 113 51.62 -25.04 -41.54
N ALA A 114 51.79 -25.61 -42.74
CA ALA A 114 51.32 -25.00 -43.98
C ALA A 114 49.79 -24.87 -44.01
N TYR A 115 49.08 -25.90 -43.55
CA TYR A 115 47.64 -25.86 -43.32
C TYR A 115 47.23 -24.75 -42.35
N ALA A 116 47.88 -24.68 -41.19
CA ALA A 116 47.58 -23.68 -40.17
C ALA A 116 47.81 -22.24 -40.67
N LEU A 117 48.92 -21.99 -41.38
CA LEU A 117 49.24 -20.67 -41.94
C LEU A 117 48.31 -20.25 -43.09
N ALA A 118 47.86 -21.18 -43.92
CA ALA A 118 46.88 -20.90 -44.97
C ALA A 118 45.49 -20.61 -44.37
N LEU A 119 45.05 -21.40 -43.38
CA LEU A 119 43.82 -21.11 -42.63
C LEU A 119 43.90 -19.76 -41.90
N TYR A 120 45.07 -19.42 -41.35
CA TYR A 120 45.29 -18.11 -40.73
C TYR A 120 45.09 -16.96 -41.73
N SER A 121 45.62 -17.12 -42.93
CA SER A 121 45.49 -16.12 -44.01
C SER A 121 44.01 -15.96 -44.44
N LEU A 122 43.26 -17.06 -44.47
CA LEU A 122 41.82 -17.05 -44.71
C LEU A 122 41.04 -16.33 -43.59
N PHE A 123 41.34 -16.61 -42.32
CA PHE A 123 40.69 -15.92 -41.21
C PHE A 123 41.03 -14.43 -41.17
N GLN A 124 42.27 -14.04 -41.50
CA GLN A 124 42.64 -12.63 -41.63
C GLN A 124 41.86 -11.95 -42.75
N TYR A 125 41.72 -12.59 -43.92
CA TYR A 125 40.94 -12.04 -45.03
C TYR A 125 39.46 -11.85 -44.65
N LEU A 126 38.89 -12.82 -43.93
CA LEU A 126 37.49 -12.79 -43.50
C LEU A 126 37.23 -11.89 -42.26
N ASP A 127 38.26 -11.26 -41.69
CA ASP A 127 38.24 -10.56 -40.40
C ASP A 127 37.69 -11.42 -39.23
N TRP A 128 37.94 -12.73 -39.27
CA TRP A 128 37.50 -13.64 -38.21
C TRP A 128 38.42 -13.54 -37.00
N LYS A 129 37.93 -12.90 -35.94
CA LYS A 129 38.68 -12.67 -34.69
C LYS A 129 38.37 -13.68 -33.58
N LYS A 130 37.25 -14.41 -33.67
CA LYS A 130 36.74 -15.29 -32.61
C LYS A 130 36.31 -16.65 -33.17
N VAL A 131 37.29 -17.48 -33.54
CA VAL A 131 37.04 -18.80 -34.13
C VAL A 131 36.96 -19.88 -33.06
N VAL A 132 35.97 -20.77 -33.19
CA VAL A 132 35.87 -22.02 -32.44
C VAL A 132 36.39 -23.17 -33.30
N ILE A 133 37.30 -23.98 -32.76
CA ILE A 133 37.73 -25.22 -33.41
C ILE A 133 37.00 -26.41 -32.79
N ILE A 134 36.37 -27.21 -33.65
CA ILE A 134 35.79 -28.51 -33.31
C ILE A 134 36.55 -29.55 -34.12
N SER A 135 37.28 -30.42 -33.44
CA SER A 135 38.01 -31.51 -34.10
C SER A 135 37.52 -32.87 -33.64
N ASP A 136 37.52 -33.84 -34.55
CA ASP A 136 37.36 -35.24 -34.17
C ASP A 136 38.57 -35.73 -33.34
N THR A 137 38.44 -36.92 -32.76
CA THR A 137 39.52 -37.55 -31.98
C THR A 137 40.57 -38.25 -32.85
N SER A 138 40.52 -38.10 -34.18
CA SER A 138 41.57 -38.63 -35.05
C SER A 138 42.89 -37.90 -34.76
N SER A 139 44.02 -38.63 -34.81
CA SER A 139 45.31 -38.03 -34.48
C SER A 139 45.65 -36.84 -35.40
N GLN A 140 45.18 -36.87 -36.65
CA GLN A 140 45.46 -35.84 -37.65
C GLN A 140 44.68 -34.54 -37.38
N SER A 141 43.35 -34.61 -37.21
CA SER A 141 42.52 -33.42 -36.93
C SER A 141 42.88 -32.77 -35.59
N LEU A 142 43.23 -33.60 -34.59
CA LEU A 142 43.69 -33.16 -33.28
C LEU A 142 44.97 -32.32 -33.39
N LYS A 143 46.00 -32.87 -34.05
CA LYS A 143 47.28 -32.19 -34.24
C LYS A 143 47.14 -30.92 -35.07
N LEU A 144 46.31 -30.95 -36.13
CA LEU A 144 46.02 -29.76 -36.93
C LEU A 144 45.37 -28.66 -36.08
N GLY A 145 44.37 -29.02 -35.26
CA GLY A 145 43.73 -28.06 -34.34
C GLY A 145 44.74 -27.40 -33.38
N LEU A 146 45.65 -28.20 -32.80
CA LEU A 146 46.71 -27.70 -31.91
C LEU A 146 47.73 -26.82 -32.62
N GLU A 147 48.08 -27.10 -33.89
CA GLU A 147 48.95 -26.23 -34.67
C GLU A 147 48.27 -24.90 -35.03
N ILE A 148 46.97 -24.92 -35.35
CA ILE A 148 46.20 -23.69 -35.56
C ILE A 148 46.16 -22.88 -34.25
N GLU A 149 46.07 -23.51 -33.08
CA GLU A 149 46.13 -22.86 -31.77
C GLU A 149 47.47 -22.17 -31.51
N LYS A 150 48.58 -22.75 -31.95
CA LYS A 150 49.90 -22.10 -31.84
C LYS A 150 50.03 -20.88 -32.75
N VAL A 151 49.43 -20.93 -33.93
CA VAL A 151 49.50 -19.85 -34.94
C VAL A 151 48.48 -18.74 -34.65
N PHE A 152 47.36 -19.05 -33.99
CA PHE A 152 46.21 -18.17 -33.82
C PHE A 152 45.89 -17.86 -32.36
N ASN A 153 45.35 -16.67 -32.07
CA ASN A 153 44.80 -16.38 -30.73
C ASN A 153 43.39 -16.97 -30.59
N ILE A 154 43.30 -18.28 -30.37
CA ILE A 154 42.04 -19.02 -30.31
C ILE A 154 41.31 -18.77 -28.99
N MET A 155 40.00 -18.55 -29.05
CA MET A 155 39.16 -18.39 -27.86
C MET A 155 38.61 -19.71 -27.30
N PHE A 156 38.38 -20.73 -28.15
CA PHE A 156 37.82 -22.01 -27.72
C PHE A 156 38.15 -23.16 -28.70
N HIS A 157 38.68 -24.26 -28.16
CA HIS A 157 38.98 -25.51 -28.89
C HIS A 157 38.35 -26.70 -28.14
N SER A 158 37.72 -27.62 -28.85
CA SER A 158 37.15 -28.85 -28.27
C SER A 158 37.33 -30.06 -29.16
N PHE A 159 37.38 -31.24 -28.52
CA PHE A 159 37.55 -32.55 -29.15
C PHE A 159 36.31 -33.40 -28.90
N LEU A 160 35.75 -34.01 -29.95
CA LEU A 160 34.58 -34.87 -29.84
C LEU A 160 34.84 -36.20 -30.57
N SER A 161 34.44 -37.32 -29.95
CA SER A 161 34.57 -38.63 -30.59
C SER A 161 33.49 -38.83 -31.66
N VAL A 162 33.88 -39.39 -32.81
CA VAL A 162 32.97 -39.73 -33.93
C VAL A 162 31.89 -40.72 -33.49
N ASP A 163 32.20 -41.61 -32.55
CA ASP A 163 31.27 -42.62 -32.01
C ASP A 163 30.23 -42.04 -31.04
N SER A 164 30.34 -40.77 -30.68
CA SER A 164 29.39 -40.15 -29.75
C SER A 164 27.96 -40.15 -30.31
N GLU A 165 26.98 -40.32 -29.42
CA GLU A 165 25.57 -40.18 -29.75
C GLU A 165 25.27 -38.75 -30.23
N GLN A 166 24.31 -38.60 -31.13
CA GLN A 166 23.88 -37.29 -31.67
C GLN A 166 23.51 -36.30 -30.55
N GLY A 167 22.95 -36.78 -29.43
CA GLY A 167 22.61 -35.96 -28.27
C GLY A 167 23.80 -35.24 -27.64
N ILE A 168 25.00 -35.84 -27.67
CA ILE A 168 26.23 -35.23 -27.14
C ILE A 168 26.70 -34.08 -28.04
N PHE A 169 26.61 -34.25 -29.36
CA PHE A 169 26.91 -33.20 -30.33
C PHE A 169 25.92 -32.04 -30.21
N ASP A 170 24.62 -32.35 -30.09
CA ASP A 170 23.57 -31.36 -29.88
C ASP A 170 23.81 -30.55 -28.59
N ASP A 171 24.13 -31.24 -27.49
CA ASP A 171 24.46 -30.59 -26.21
C ASP A 171 25.71 -29.72 -26.29
N PHE A 172 26.73 -30.18 -27.00
CA PHE A 172 27.95 -29.41 -27.21
C PHE A 172 27.69 -28.14 -28.03
N VAL A 173 27.06 -28.28 -29.20
CA VAL A 173 26.71 -27.13 -30.06
C VAL A 173 25.80 -26.15 -29.31
N GLY A 174 24.83 -26.65 -28.55
CA GLY A 174 23.97 -25.80 -27.72
C GLY A 174 24.73 -25.08 -26.60
N LYS A 175 25.38 -25.82 -25.69
CA LYS A 175 25.94 -25.29 -24.44
C LYS A 175 27.29 -24.60 -24.60
N LYS A 176 28.07 -24.93 -25.63
CA LYS A 176 29.42 -24.37 -25.83
C LYS A 176 29.45 -23.36 -26.96
N ILE A 177 28.78 -23.65 -28.07
CA ILE A 177 28.85 -22.79 -29.26
C ILE A 177 27.79 -21.70 -29.22
N LYS A 178 26.50 -22.10 -29.18
CA LYS A 178 25.37 -21.18 -29.15
C LYS A 178 25.39 -20.32 -27.88
N ALA A 179 25.45 -20.94 -26.71
CA ALA A 179 25.56 -20.23 -25.43
C ALA A 179 26.80 -19.33 -25.36
N GLY A 180 27.90 -19.81 -25.95
CA GLY A 180 29.16 -19.06 -26.04
C GLY A 180 29.10 -17.87 -26.99
N GLY A 181 28.04 -17.74 -27.79
CA GLY A 181 27.85 -16.64 -28.74
C GLY A 181 28.82 -16.71 -29.93
N TYR A 182 29.31 -17.89 -30.27
CA TYR A 182 30.30 -18.07 -31.33
C TYR A 182 29.61 -18.21 -32.69
N LYS A 183 29.93 -17.31 -33.63
CA LYS A 183 29.45 -17.35 -35.02
C LYS A 183 30.44 -17.94 -36.00
N GLN A 184 31.72 -18.02 -35.64
CA GLN A 184 32.80 -18.42 -36.54
C GLN A 184 33.30 -19.79 -36.10
N VAL A 185 33.04 -20.83 -36.88
CA VAL A 185 33.31 -22.22 -36.50
C VAL A 185 34.16 -22.89 -37.56
N LEU A 186 35.25 -23.50 -37.11
CA LEU A 186 36.10 -24.39 -37.88
C LEU A 186 35.82 -25.83 -37.44
N VAL A 187 35.42 -26.68 -38.39
CA VAL A 187 35.20 -28.11 -38.17
C VAL A 187 36.31 -28.90 -38.86
N LEU A 188 37.05 -29.70 -38.08
CA LEU A 188 38.13 -30.58 -38.54
C LEU A 188 37.73 -32.04 -38.33
N GLY A 189 37.60 -32.82 -39.40
CA GLY A 189 37.33 -34.24 -39.26
C GLY A 189 36.90 -34.90 -40.56
N ASP A 190 36.57 -36.18 -40.47
CA ASP A 190 36.03 -36.93 -41.61
C ASP A 190 34.58 -36.51 -41.97
N SER A 191 34.06 -37.07 -43.06
CA SER A 191 32.72 -36.76 -43.56
C SER A 191 31.61 -37.18 -42.60
N ILE A 192 31.77 -38.27 -41.84
CA ILE A 192 30.79 -38.77 -40.87
C ILE A 192 30.68 -37.81 -39.68
N PHE A 193 31.82 -37.46 -39.09
CA PHE A 193 31.93 -36.51 -38.00
C PHE A 193 31.36 -35.15 -38.39
N THR A 194 31.77 -34.64 -39.54
CA THR A 194 31.35 -33.33 -40.04
C THR A 194 29.83 -33.28 -40.24
N ASN A 195 29.24 -34.34 -40.83
CA ASN A 195 27.78 -34.43 -41.00
C ASN A 195 27.04 -34.46 -39.65
N LYS A 196 27.53 -35.20 -38.65
CA LYS A 196 26.93 -35.20 -37.30
C LYS A 196 26.97 -33.82 -36.65
N VAL A 197 28.12 -33.13 -36.73
CA VAL A 197 28.29 -31.76 -36.22
C VAL A 197 27.32 -30.82 -36.93
N LEU A 198 27.28 -30.82 -38.26
CA LEU A 198 26.39 -29.97 -39.05
C LEU A 198 24.90 -30.24 -38.75
N MET A 199 24.51 -31.50 -38.56
CA MET A 199 23.15 -31.85 -38.14
C MET A 199 22.82 -31.26 -36.77
N SER A 200 23.77 -31.22 -35.83
CA SER A 200 23.60 -30.52 -34.56
C SER A 200 23.49 -28.99 -34.72
N PHE A 201 24.25 -28.39 -35.62
CA PHE A 201 24.11 -26.96 -35.97
C PHE A 201 22.72 -26.65 -36.51
N TYR A 202 22.14 -27.55 -37.31
CA TYR A 202 20.77 -27.43 -37.81
C TYR A 202 19.74 -27.62 -36.69
N ASN A 203 19.83 -28.71 -35.91
CA ASN A 203 18.94 -29.01 -34.79
C ASN A 203 18.93 -27.90 -33.73
N LYS A 204 20.06 -27.21 -33.53
CA LYS A 204 20.21 -26.12 -32.57
C LYS A 204 20.05 -24.72 -33.18
N LEU A 205 19.68 -24.61 -34.45
CA LEU A 205 19.48 -23.35 -35.19
C LEU A 205 20.70 -22.42 -35.19
N VAL A 206 21.90 -22.95 -34.94
CA VAL A 206 23.16 -22.17 -34.95
C VAL A 206 23.62 -21.93 -36.40
N TYR A 207 23.25 -22.84 -37.30
CA TYR A 207 23.60 -22.81 -38.72
C TYR A 207 23.23 -21.49 -39.40
N GLN A 208 22.05 -20.94 -39.09
CA GLN A 208 21.49 -19.77 -39.77
C GLN A 208 22.26 -18.47 -39.51
N THR A 209 23.10 -18.44 -38.49
CA THR A 209 23.79 -17.23 -38.02
C THR A 209 25.31 -17.33 -38.03
N SER A 210 25.85 -18.50 -38.42
CA SER A 210 27.27 -18.82 -38.29
C SER A 210 27.97 -18.94 -39.64
N GLY A 211 29.20 -18.43 -39.71
CA GLY A 211 30.16 -18.80 -40.74
C GLY A 211 30.84 -20.11 -40.36
N ILE A 212 30.64 -21.14 -41.17
CA ILE A 212 31.21 -22.48 -40.94
C ILE A 212 32.25 -22.74 -42.02
N ILE A 213 33.48 -23.06 -41.57
CA ILE A 213 34.54 -23.59 -42.42
C ILE A 213 34.77 -25.05 -42.05
N ILE A 214 34.73 -25.92 -43.06
CA ILE A 214 35.04 -27.33 -42.91
C ILE A 214 36.38 -27.59 -43.55
N VAL A 215 37.28 -28.22 -42.81
CA VAL A 215 38.57 -28.71 -43.29
C VAL A 215 38.52 -30.22 -43.29
N GLY A 216 38.65 -30.82 -44.46
CA GLY A 216 38.61 -32.27 -44.61
C GLY A 216 39.28 -32.72 -45.89
N LYS A 217 39.69 -33.99 -45.90
CA LYS A 217 40.28 -34.68 -47.06
C LYS A 217 39.23 -35.38 -47.92
N ASP A 218 38.06 -35.68 -47.36
CA ASP A 218 36.96 -36.34 -48.06
C ASP A 218 36.01 -35.31 -48.69
N LEU A 219 35.76 -35.46 -49.99
CA LEU A 219 34.86 -34.63 -50.77
C LEU A 219 33.40 -35.09 -50.76
N SER A 220 33.10 -36.22 -50.13
CA SER A 220 31.75 -36.79 -50.03
C SER A 220 30.79 -35.98 -49.13
N ILE A 221 31.26 -34.87 -48.56
CA ILE A 221 30.49 -33.95 -47.71
C ILE A 221 29.39 -33.30 -48.55
N THR A 222 28.26 -33.99 -48.58
CA THR A 222 27.00 -33.57 -49.15
C THR A 222 26.12 -33.09 -48.02
N SER A 223 26.27 -31.84 -47.57
CA SER A 223 25.11 -31.07 -47.10
C SER A 223 25.44 -29.71 -46.50
N ASN A 224 24.43 -28.85 -46.66
CA ASN A 224 24.14 -27.55 -46.06
C ASN A 224 24.69 -26.32 -46.84
N GLU A 225 23.74 -25.56 -47.40
CA GLU A 225 23.96 -24.34 -48.21
C GLU A 225 24.73 -23.25 -47.47
N LYS A 226 25.72 -22.65 -48.14
CA LYS A 226 26.54 -21.52 -47.68
C LYS A 226 27.61 -21.90 -46.64
N THR A 227 27.98 -23.18 -46.57
CA THR A 227 29.20 -23.62 -45.85
C THR A 227 30.43 -23.44 -46.74
N LEU A 228 31.58 -23.07 -46.16
CA LEU A 228 32.85 -22.92 -46.87
C LEU A 228 33.73 -24.16 -46.64
N LEU A 229 34.11 -24.83 -47.71
CA LEU A 229 34.99 -25.98 -47.72
C LEU A 229 36.43 -25.53 -48.00
N PHE A 230 37.37 -26.03 -47.19
CA PHE A 230 38.80 -25.80 -47.31
C PHE A 230 39.52 -27.15 -47.45
N PHE A 231 40.13 -27.41 -48.60
CA PHE A 231 40.83 -28.68 -48.87
C PHE A 231 42.03 -28.45 -49.80
N GLU A 232 42.93 -29.41 -49.86
CA GLU A 232 44.15 -29.35 -50.68
C GLU A 232 43.81 -29.18 -52.17
N LYS A 233 44.57 -28.33 -52.87
CA LYS A 233 44.36 -28.13 -54.29
C LYS A 233 44.64 -29.41 -55.08
N GLY A 234 43.74 -29.76 -55.98
CA GLY A 234 43.75 -31.00 -56.75
C GLY A 234 42.79 -32.04 -56.22
N LEU A 235 42.42 -32.00 -54.91
CA LEU A 235 41.38 -32.88 -54.38
C LEU A 235 40.07 -32.65 -55.14
N GLU A 236 39.78 -31.42 -55.60
CA GLU A 236 38.55 -31.12 -56.34
C GLU A 236 38.28 -31.97 -57.59
N LYS A 237 39.30 -32.67 -58.11
CA LYS A 237 39.21 -33.50 -59.31
C LYS A 237 39.16 -34.99 -59.01
N THR A 238 39.19 -35.39 -57.74
CA THR A 238 39.30 -36.78 -57.30
C THR A 238 38.10 -37.20 -56.46
N SER A 239 37.78 -38.49 -56.44
CA SER A 239 36.63 -39.05 -55.73
C SER A 239 36.95 -39.59 -54.33
N SER A 240 38.24 -39.74 -53.98
CA SER A 240 38.71 -40.19 -52.67
C SER A 240 40.08 -39.62 -52.31
N ASP A 241 40.43 -39.58 -51.02
CA ASP A 241 41.75 -39.17 -50.53
C ASP A 241 42.86 -40.06 -51.10
N LEU A 242 42.63 -41.38 -51.17
CA LEU A 242 43.59 -42.31 -51.77
C LEU A 242 43.84 -42.03 -53.26
N GLU A 243 42.79 -41.73 -54.04
CA GLU A 243 42.95 -41.35 -55.46
C GLU A 243 43.77 -40.06 -55.60
N TYR A 244 43.57 -39.11 -54.69
CA TYR A 244 44.38 -37.90 -54.62
C TYR A 244 45.83 -38.19 -54.25
N THR A 245 46.09 -38.97 -53.20
CA THR A 245 47.44 -39.38 -52.80
C THR A 245 48.15 -40.11 -53.94
N ILE A 246 47.47 -41.01 -54.65
CA ILE A 246 48.00 -41.70 -55.84
C ILE A 246 48.36 -40.67 -56.92
N ASN A 247 47.45 -39.74 -57.25
CA ASN A 247 47.71 -38.70 -58.24
C ASN A 247 48.87 -37.77 -57.84
N ALA A 248 49.03 -37.47 -56.56
CA ALA A 248 50.14 -36.67 -56.05
C ALA A 248 51.47 -37.43 -56.12
N LEU A 249 51.51 -38.69 -55.68
CA LEU A 249 52.67 -39.59 -55.83
C LEU A 249 53.08 -39.75 -57.31
N MET A 250 52.09 -39.85 -58.19
CA MET A 250 52.28 -39.97 -59.64
C MET A 250 53.03 -38.79 -60.24
N ILE A 251 52.88 -37.57 -59.70
CA ILE A 251 53.63 -36.41 -60.15
C ILE A 251 55.13 -36.59 -59.86
N PHE A 252 55.48 -37.04 -58.66
CA PHE A 252 56.88 -37.32 -58.29
C PHE A 252 57.50 -38.42 -59.15
N ILE A 253 56.75 -39.49 -59.39
CA ILE A 253 57.22 -40.62 -60.21
C ILE A 253 57.39 -40.20 -61.67
N ASN A 254 56.45 -39.43 -62.23
CA ASN A 254 56.57 -38.91 -63.59
C ASN A 254 57.75 -37.93 -63.73
N LEU A 255 57.99 -37.06 -62.75
CA LEU A 255 59.17 -36.18 -62.74
C LEU A 255 60.47 -36.98 -62.65
N ALA A 256 60.49 -38.02 -61.82
CA ALA A 256 61.65 -38.88 -61.71
C ALA A 256 61.92 -39.66 -63.00
N LYS A 257 60.86 -40.11 -63.68
CA LYS A 257 60.93 -40.76 -65.00
C LYS A 257 61.42 -39.80 -66.08
N GLU A 258 60.88 -38.58 -66.11
CA GLU A 258 61.37 -37.54 -67.02
C GLU A 258 62.87 -37.27 -66.81
N TYR A 259 63.31 -37.24 -65.56
CA TYR A 259 64.72 -37.07 -65.23
C TYR A 259 65.58 -38.25 -65.68
N SER A 260 65.13 -39.49 -65.46
CA SER A 260 65.85 -40.71 -65.83
C SER A 260 65.92 -40.92 -67.34
N GLU A 261 64.90 -40.49 -68.09
CA GLU A 261 64.89 -40.53 -69.56
C GLU A 261 65.79 -39.45 -70.18
N LYS A 262 65.92 -38.28 -69.54
CA LYS A 262 66.71 -37.16 -70.06
C LYS A 262 68.19 -37.20 -69.68
N ASN A 263 68.57 -37.88 -68.59
CA ASN A 263 69.94 -37.84 -68.07
C ASN A 263 70.54 -39.25 -68.00
N GLN A 264 71.65 -39.46 -68.73
CA GLN A 264 72.37 -40.74 -68.75
C GLN A 264 73.14 -41.02 -67.43
N ASP A 265 73.55 -39.97 -66.71
CA ASP A 265 74.21 -40.06 -65.40
C ASP A 265 73.18 -39.99 -64.27
N PHE A 266 72.40 -41.06 -64.10
CA PHE A 266 71.38 -41.13 -63.07
C PHE A 266 72.00 -41.44 -61.70
N THR A 267 71.92 -40.50 -60.76
CA THR A 267 72.23 -40.72 -59.34
C THR A 267 71.05 -40.26 -58.47
N ASN A 268 70.81 -40.92 -57.34
CA ASN A 268 69.75 -40.49 -56.42
C ASN A 268 69.97 -39.04 -55.92
N PHE A 269 71.22 -38.58 -55.79
CA PHE A 269 71.53 -37.20 -55.38
C PHE A 269 71.13 -36.16 -56.45
N SER A 270 71.40 -36.46 -57.72
CA SER A 270 71.04 -35.56 -58.82
C SER A 270 69.54 -35.59 -59.13
N LEU A 271 68.89 -36.75 -58.95
CA LEU A 271 67.44 -36.87 -58.96
C LEU A 271 66.79 -36.09 -57.80
N MET A 272 67.34 -36.16 -56.59
CA MET A 272 66.85 -35.40 -55.43
C MET A 272 66.86 -33.89 -55.70
N GLY A 273 67.99 -33.34 -56.16
CA GLY A 273 68.07 -31.90 -56.49
C GLY A 273 67.16 -31.50 -57.66
N PHE A 274 66.89 -32.41 -58.60
CA PHE A 274 65.92 -32.20 -59.68
C PHE A 274 64.48 -32.19 -59.16
N LEU A 275 64.13 -33.14 -58.29
CA LEU A 275 62.82 -33.20 -57.66
C LEU A 275 62.60 -31.97 -56.79
N GLU A 276 63.54 -31.58 -55.93
CA GLU A 276 63.44 -30.39 -55.08
C GLU A 276 63.17 -29.11 -55.90
N LYS A 277 63.88 -28.90 -57.01
CA LYS A 277 63.71 -27.71 -57.85
C LYS A 277 62.39 -27.70 -58.64
N ASN A 278 61.94 -28.84 -59.14
CA ASN A 278 60.75 -28.90 -60.01
C ASN A 278 59.45 -29.14 -59.25
N THR A 279 59.50 -29.76 -58.07
CA THR A 279 58.33 -29.93 -57.21
C THR A 279 57.86 -28.60 -56.64
N ILE A 280 58.77 -27.67 -56.27
CA ILE A 280 58.39 -26.31 -55.84
C ILE A 280 57.55 -25.56 -56.89
N ASN A 281 57.81 -25.81 -58.19
CA ASN A 281 57.10 -25.14 -59.30
C ASN A 281 55.82 -25.87 -59.74
N HIS A 282 55.83 -27.21 -59.75
CA HIS A 282 54.69 -28.03 -60.19
C HIS A 282 53.69 -28.33 -59.09
N MET A 283 54.17 -28.36 -57.86
CA MET A 283 53.46 -28.75 -56.67
C MET A 283 53.62 -27.56 -55.73
N LYS A 284 52.74 -26.58 -55.88
CA LYS A 284 52.54 -25.61 -54.80
C LYS A 284 51.90 -26.38 -53.65
N LEU A 285 52.72 -27.14 -52.91
CA LEU A 285 52.36 -28.08 -51.83
C LEU A 285 51.70 -27.40 -50.63
N ALA A 286 51.35 -26.12 -50.75
CA ALA A 286 50.62 -25.33 -49.77
C ALA A 286 49.53 -24.47 -50.43
N ASP A 287 49.08 -24.85 -51.64
CA ASP A 287 47.88 -24.31 -52.27
C ASP A 287 46.65 -25.09 -51.81
N PHE A 288 45.64 -24.36 -51.35
CA PHE A 288 44.35 -24.89 -50.95
C PHE A 288 43.26 -24.32 -51.86
N THR A 289 42.24 -25.14 -52.13
CA THR A 289 41.05 -24.74 -52.88
C THR A 289 39.94 -24.36 -51.90
N LEU A 290 39.24 -23.26 -52.20
CA LEU A 290 38.07 -22.80 -51.47
C LEU A 290 36.82 -23.07 -52.30
N ALA A 291 35.82 -23.68 -51.67
CA ALA A 291 34.52 -23.91 -52.32
C ALA A 291 33.36 -23.62 -51.38
N ASN A 292 32.33 -22.90 -51.83
CA ASN A 292 31.07 -22.77 -51.11
C ASN A 292 30.06 -23.81 -51.62
N ILE A 293 29.18 -24.30 -50.75
CA ILE A 293 28.00 -25.06 -51.18
C ILE A 293 26.89 -24.05 -51.51
N ILE A 294 26.43 -23.95 -52.76
CA ILE A 294 25.36 -23.02 -53.18
C ILE A 294 24.28 -23.83 -53.89
N SER A 295 23.02 -23.72 -53.45
CA SER A 295 21.89 -24.49 -54.00
C SER A 295 22.11 -26.01 -53.97
N GLY A 296 22.84 -26.52 -52.97
CA GLY A 296 23.21 -27.93 -52.86
C GLY A 296 24.39 -28.39 -53.72
N GLU A 297 24.96 -27.50 -54.55
CA GLU A 297 26.11 -27.80 -55.41
C GLU A 297 27.39 -27.18 -54.87
N LYS A 298 28.53 -27.83 -55.11
CA LYS A 298 29.86 -27.33 -54.75
C LYS A 298 30.32 -26.32 -55.80
N VAL A 299 30.41 -25.05 -55.41
CA VAL A 299 30.90 -23.96 -56.26
C VAL A 299 32.29 -23.55 -55.81
N PHE A 300 33.27 -23.63 -56.71
CA PHE A 300 34.64 -23.20 -56.43
C PHE A 300 34.74 -21.68 -56.48
N ILE A 301 35.23 -21.09 -55.40
CA ILE A 301 35.19 -19.63 -55.19
C ILE A 301 36.56 -19.01 -55.07
N GLY A 302 37.64 -19.79 -55.00
CA GLY A 302 38.98 -19.24 -54.89
C GLY A 302 40.04 -20.25 -54.48
N ASN A 303 41.23 -19.74 -54.18
CA ASN A 303 42.34 -20.49 -53.62
C ASN A 303 43.06 -19.71 -52.51
N CYS A 304 43.70 -20.46 -51.61
CA CYS A 304 44.42 -19.92 -50.46
C CYS A 304 45.84 -20.49 -50.42
N ILE A 305 46.82 -19.62 -50.15
CA ILE A 305 48.20 -19.99 -49.82
C ILE A 305 48.62 -19.28 -48.55
N SER A 306 49.70 -19.74 -47.92
CA SER A 306 50.31 -19.00 -46.81
C SER A 306 50.59 -17.54 -47.21
N GLY A 307 49.93 -16.59 -46.54
CA GLY A 307 50.06 -15.15 -46.72
C GLY A 307 49.17 -14.51 -47.79
N VAL A 308 48.48 -15.28 -48.65
CA VAL A 308 47.65 -14.72 -49.74
C VAL A 308 46.38 -15.55 -49.96
N VAL A 309 45.23 -14.86 -50.01
CA VAL A 309 43.93 -15.45 -50.35
C VAL A 309 43.38 -14.77 -51.58
N ASN A 310 43.02 -15.54 -52.60
CA ASN A 310 42.46 -15.05 -53.85
C ASN A 310 41.08 -15.66 -54.06
N PHE A 311 40.04 -14.83 -53.94
CA PHE A 311 38.67 -15.20 -54.28
C PHE A 311 38.36 -14.83 -55.73
N THR A 312 37.82 -15.78 -56.48
CA THR A 312 37.15 -15.53 -57.77
C THR A 312 35.69 -15.12 -57.58
N GLN A 313 35.10 -15.48 -56.44
CA GLN A 313 33.77 -15.06 -55.99
C GLN A 313 33.81 -14.87 -54.47
N ASP A 314 33.09 -13.86 -53.96
CA ASP A 314 33.03 -13.64 -52.51
C ASP A 314 32.38 -14.82 -51.80
N PRO A 315 32.91 -15.23 -50.63
CA PRO A 315 32.36 -16.35 -49.89
C PRO A 315 30.96 -16.01 -49.36
N VAL A 316 30.01 -16.91 -49.59
CA VAL A 316 28.62 -16.75 -49.14
C VAL A 316 28.43 -17.55 -47.86
N PHE A 317 28.05 -16.87 -46.77
CA PHE A 317 27.68 -17.48 -45.50
C PHE A 317 26.17 -17.34 -45.23
N PRO A 318 25.58 -18.20 -44.37
CA PRO A 318 24.15 -18.15 -44.05
C PRO A 318 23.65 -16.78 -43.59
N SER A 319 24.44 -16.05 -42.81
CA SER A 319 24.08 -14.76 -42.19
C SER A 319 24.24 -13.53 -43.11
N GLY A 320 24.89 -13.65 -44.27
CA GLY A 320 25.11 -12.55 -45.22
C GLY A 320 25.96 -11.36 -44.75
N ASN A 321 26.29 -11.26 -43.45
CA ASN A 321 27.00 -10.12 -42.87
C ASN A 321 28.12 -10.61 -41.92
N LEU A 322 29.36 -10.22 -42.20
CA LEU A 322 30.58 -10.69 -41.52
C LEU A 322 30.96 -9.84 -40.28
N ASP A 323 30.42 -8.62 -40.15
CA ASP A 323 30.99 -7.59 -39.27
C ASP A 323 30.52 -7.63 -37.80
N ASN A 324 29.47 -8.39 -37.46
CA ASN A 324 28.90 -8.34 -36.10
C ASN A 324 29.41 -9.50 -35.23
N ASN A 325 30.41 -9.20 -34.39
CA ASN A 325 31.13 -10.19 -33.55
C ASN A 325 30.25 -10.92 -32.52
N ASN A 326 29.11 -10.37 -32.11
CA ASN A 326 28.18 -11.00 -31.17
C ASN A 326 26.83 -11.32 -31.84
N PRO A 327 26.21 -12.48 -31.55
CA PRO A 327 24.84 -12.78 -31.96
C PRO A 327 23.82 -11.85 -31.32
N THR A 328 22.84 -11.43 -32.12
CA THR A 328 21.77 -10.53 -31.70
C THR A 328 20.53 -11.32 -31.32
N ILE A 329 19.93 -10.99 -30.18
CA ILE A 329 18.66 -11.54 -29.71
C ILE A 329 17.60 -10.46 -29.85
N GLY A 330 16.60 -10.74 -30.69
CA GLY A 330 15.44 -9.86 -30.86
C GLY A 330 14.45 -10.00 -29.72
N VAL A 331 13.94 -8.87 -29.22
CA VAL A 331 12.81 -8.80 -28.30
C VAL A 331 11.87 -7.69 -28.77
N SER A 332 10.57 -7.85 -28.55
CA SER A 332 9.59 -6.85 -28.99
C SER A 332 8.88 -6.17 -27.82
N ILE A 333 8.54 -4.90 -28.01
CA ILE A 333 7.73 -4.12 -27.07
C ILE A 333 6.63 -3.36 -27.83
N SER A 334 5.40 -3.28 -27.29
CA SER A 334 4.32 -2.46 -27.84
C SER A 334 3.86 -1.42 -26.83
N PHE A 335 4.39 -0.21 -26.97
CA PHE A 335 4.00 0.93 -26.15
C PHE A 335 3.72 2.19 -26.98
N ASN A 336 3.74 2.05 -28.31
CA ASN A 336 3.41 3.12 -29.24
C ASN A 336 2.01 2.91 -29.79
N ASN A 337 1.21 3.98 -29.79
CA ASN A 337 -0.03 3.99 -30.55
C ASN A 337 0.27 4.04 -32.06
N PRO A 338 -0.67 3.58 -32.91
CA PRO A 338 -0.53 3.68 -34.35
C PRO A 338 -0.34 5.14 -34.78
N VAL A 339 0.36 5.34 -35.90
CA VAL A 339 0.63 6.67 -36.46
C VAL A 339 -0.70 7.43 -36.65
N GLY A 340 -0.80 8.62 -36.06
CA GLY A 340 -2.00 9.46 -36.10
C GLY A 340 -2.79 9.54 -34.78
N PHE A 341 -2.49 8.68 -33.80
CA PHE A 341 -3.07 8.75 -32.46
C PHE A 341 -2.12 9.44 -31.47
N PRO A 342 -2.64 10.17 -30.46
CA PRO A 342 -1.79 10.78 -29.44
C PRO A 342 -0.99 9.71 -28.68
N SER A 343 0.26 10.05 -28.34
CA SER A 343 1.13 9.20 -27.55
C SER A 343 0.60 9.05 -26.13
N ALA A 344 0.42 7.80 -25.71
CA ALA A 344 0.03 7.37 -24.38
C ALA A 344 0.93 7.93 -23.27
N THR A 345 0.37 8.51 -22.21
CA THR A 345 1.21 9.00 -21.09
C THR A 345 1.72 7.82 -20.25
N GLN A 346 0.85 6.89 -19.85
CA GLN A 346 1.24 5.73 -19.04
C GLN A 346 2.05 4.70 -19.83
N GLY A 347 1.63 4.39 -21.05
CA GLY A 347 2.35 3.48 -21.95
C GLY A 347 3.78 3.94 -22.23
N ALA A 348 3.97 5.25 -22.49
CA ALA A 348 5.30 5.83 -22.73
C ALA A 348 6.20 5.74 -21.49
N TYR A 349 5.69 5.99 -20.27
CA TYR A 349 6.50 5.82 -19.06
C TYR A 349 6.91 4.37 -18.84
N MET A 350 6.01 3.41 -19.04
CA MET A 350 6.34 1.99 -18.94
C MET A 350 7.38 1.58 -19.98
N GLN A 351 7.31 2.08 -21.22
CA GLN A 351 8.29 1.78 -22.25
C GLN A 351 9.73 2.06 -21.80
N LEU A 352 9.95 3.17 -21.08
CA LEU A 352 11.28 3.57 -20.61
C LEU A 352 11.90 2.54 -19.65
N GLY A 353 11.09 1.88 -18.81
CA GLY A 353 11.58 0.83 -17.91
C GLY A 353 12.12 -0.40 -18.65
N ALA A 354 11.41 -0.86 -19.70
CA ALA A 354 11.84 -1.98 -20.53
C ALA A 354 13.08 -1.61 -21.37
N ILE A 355 13.11 -0.41 -21.97
CA ILE A 355 14.27 0.10 -22.71
C ILE A 355 15.49 0.18 -21.79
N PHE A 356 15.31 0.69 -20.56
CA PHE A 356 16.38 0.77 -19.57
C PHE A 356 16.95 -0.61 -19.24
N ALA A 357 16.09 -1.60 -18.96
CA ALA A 357 16.54 -2.96 -18.67
C ALA A 357 17.40 -3.54 -19.80
N ALA A 358 16.92 -3.47 -21.04
CA ALA A 358 17.64 -3.98 -22.21
C ALA A 358 18.96 -3.22 -22.45
N THR A 359 18.96 -1.89 -22.30
CA THR A 359 20.17 -1.05 -22.44
C THR A 359 21.18 -1.36 -21.34
N TYR A 360 20.72 -1.48 -20.09
CA TYR A 360 21.53 -1.82 -18.94
C TYR A 360 22.22 -3.18 -19.14
N ILE A 361 21.50 -4.20 -19.60
CA ILE A 361 22.08 -5.52 -19.91
C ILE A 361 23.07 -5.45 -21.08
N ASN A 362 22.77 -4.69 -22.13
CA ASN A 362 23.69 -4.52 -23.26
C ASN A 362 25.01 -3.85 -22.85
N ILE A 363 24.97 -2.86 -21.96
CA ILE A 363 26.17 -2.13 -21.50
C ILE A 363 26.95 -2.95 -20.47
N THR A 364 26.27 -3.46 -19.44
CA THR A 364 26.94 -4.13 -18.32
C THR A 364 27.34 -5.56 -18.61
N LYS A 365 26.69 -6.20 -19.60
CA LYS A 365 26.83 -7.62 -19.91
C LYS A 365 26.64 -8.52 -18.70
N SER A 366 25.83 -8.09 -17.73
CA SER A 366 25.53 -8.87 -16.51
C SER A 366 24.68 -10.11 -16.80
N LEU A 367 23.87 -10.06 -17.86
CA LEU A 367 23.22 -11.19 -18.52
C LEU A 367 23.66 -11.19 -19.99
N LEU A 368 23.51 -12.32 -20.68
CA LEU A 368 23.77 -12.41 -22.12
C LEU A 368 25.20 -11.98 -22.50
N LYS A 369 26.21 -12.42 -21.73
CA LYS A 369 27.59 -11.94 -21.79
C LYS A 369 28.19 -11.83 -23.21
N ASN A 370 27.85 -12.79 -24.08
CA ASN A 370 28.37 -12.91 -25.44
C ASN A 370 27.34 -12.59 -26.52
N HIS A 371 26.17 -12.08 -26.16
CA HIS A 371 25.09 -11.73 -27.08
C HIS A 371 24.73 -10.24 -26.95
N ASP A 372 24.21 -9.66 -28.01
CA ASP A 372 23.66 -8.31 -28.01
C ASP A 372 22.12 -8.38 -28.09
N LEU A 373 21.42 -7.49 -27.40
CA LEU A 373 19.97 -7.37 -27.49
C LEU A 373 19.58 -6.31 -28.51
N THR A 374 18.58 -6.62 -29.33
CA THR A 374 17.93 -5.69 -30.24
C THR A 374 16.45 -5.59 -29.92
N ILE A 375 15.95 -4.38 -29.70
CA ILE A 375 14.55 -4.13 -29.36
C ILE A 375 13.80 -3.72 -30.63
N PHE A 376 12.73 -4.44 -30.94
CA PHE A 376 11.76 -4.04 -31.94
C PHE A 376 10.60 -3.30 -31.29
N TYR A 377 10.27 -2.13 -31.83
CA TYR A 377 9.19 -1.27 -31.36
C TYR A 377 7.95 -1.52 -32.22
N ALA A 378 7.02 -2.31 -31.70
CA ALA A 378 5.72 -2.50 -32.33
C ALA A 378 4.83 -1.29 -32.04
N SER A 379 4.21 -0.74 -33.09
CA SER A 379 3.26 0.38 -33.00
C SER A 379 1.84 -0.09 -33.37
N CYS A 380 1.43 -1.24 -32.83
CA CYS A 380 0.21 -1.94 -33.24
C CYS A 380 -1.00 -1.69 -32.33
N GLY A 381 -0.93 -0.71 -31.42
CA GLY A 381 -1.98 -0.39 -30.45
C GLY A 381 -1.47 -0.53 -29.03
N SER A 382 -1.33 0.59 -28.30
CA SER A 382 -0.80 0.57 -26.92
C SER A 382 -1.82 1.00 -25.87
N GLU A 383 -2.71 1.94 -26.18
CA GLU A 383 -3.84 2.35 -25.31
C GLU A 383 -5.20 2.00 -25.91
N PHE A 384 -5.29 1.95 -27.24
CA PHE A 384 -6.52 1.65 -27.96
C PHE A 384 -6.30 0.41 -28.82
N PHE A 385 -7.29 -0.48 -28.81
CA PHE A 385 -7.32 -1.64 -29.67
C PHE A 385 -8.27 -1.42 -30.84
N PHE A 386 -7.74 -1.53 -32.06
CA PHE A 386 -8.51 -1.59 -33.29
C PHE A 386 -8.13 -2.85 -34.03
N HIS A 387 -9.08 -3.79 -34.16
CA HIS A 387 -8.80 -5.15 -34.67
C HIS A 387 -8.13 -5.12 -36.06
N ASP A 388 -8.75 -4.50 -37.07
CA ASP A 388 -8.21 -4.46 -38.44
C ASP A 388 -6.80 -3.85 -38.51
N LEU A 389 -6.59 -2.71 -37.84
CA LEU A 389 -5.32 -2.00 -37.82
C LEU A 389 -4.22 -2.83 -37.14
N SER A 390 -4.57 -3.47 -36.02
CA SER A 390 -3.66 -4.33 -35.27
C SER A 390 -3.32 -5.57 -36.08
N TYR A 391 -4.30 -6.18 -36.77
CA TYR A 391 -4.11 -7.33 -37.64
C TYR A 391 -3.10 -7.04 -38.76
N TYR A 392 -3.30 -5.95 -39.52
CA TYR A 392 -2.36 -5.56 -40.58
C TYR A 392 -0.97 -5.18 -40.05
N CYS A 393 -0.90 -4.53 -38.89
CA CYS A 393 0.37 -4.18 -38.25
C CYS A 393 1.16 -5.43 -37.85
N TRP A 394 0.50 -6.39 -37.19
CA TRP A 394 1.14 -7.63 -36.74
C TRP A 394 1.47 -8.57 -37.89
N LEU A 395 0.66 -8.62 -38.94
CA LEU A 395 0.97 -9.37 -40.16
C LEU A 395 2.33 -8.96 -40.76
N ASN A 396 2.61 -7.65 -40.78
CA ASN A 396 3.88 -7.11 -41.29
C ASN A 396 5.03 -7.22 -40.28
N SER A 397 4.72 -7.22 -38.97
CA SER A 397 5.71 -7.18 -37.89
C SER A 397 6.12 -8.57 -37.38
N ASN A 398 5.38 -9.63 -37.73
CA ASN A 398 5.61 -11.00 -37.28
C ASN A 398 7.08 -11.47 -37.38
N PRO A 399 7.82 -11.20 -38.48
CA PRO A 399 9.23 -11.63 -38.59
C PRO A 399 10.18 -10.99 -37.57
N PHE A 400 9.78 -9.88 -36.94
CA PHE A 400 10.63 -9.08 -36.03
C PHE A 400 10.29 -9.29 -34.55
N LEU A 401 9.33 -10.15 -34.24
CA LEU A 401 8.80 -10.34 -32.88
C LEU A 401 9.86 -10.79 -31.87
N GLY A 402 10.86 -11.57 -32.31
CA GLY A 402 11.96 -12.02 -31.46
C GLY A 402 11.55 -13.15 -30.50
N SER A 403 12.28 -13.29 -29.40
CA SER A 403 12.11 -14.42 -28.45
C SER A 403 10.90 -14.28 -27.53
N PHE A 404 10.57 -13.05 -27.14
CA PHE A 404 9.43 -12.75 -26.28
C PHE A 404 8.97 -11.31 -26.52
N TYR A 405 7.75 -11.04 -26.07
CA TYR A 405 7.05 -9.79 -26.28
C TYR A 405 6.60 -9.17 -24.96
N ILE A 406 6.91 -7.89 -24.75
CA ILE A 406 6.39 -7.12 -23.60
C ILE A 406 5.09 -6.46 -24.01
N ALA A 407 4.00 -6.88 -23.37
CA ALA A 407 2.65 -6.47 -23.72
C ALA A 407 2.26 -5.11 -23.13
N SER A 408 1.26 -4.47 -23.76
CA SER A 408 0.65 -3.24 -23.28
C SER A 408 0.10 -3.37 -21.84
N PRO A 409 0.05 -2.29 -21.04
CA PRO A 409 -0.62 -2.31 -19.75
C PRO A 409 -2.16 -2.31 -19.82
N VAL A 410 -2.76 -2.16 -21.00
CA VAL A 410 -4.21 -2.04 -21.18
C VAL A 410 -4.85 -3.40 -21.47
N LEU A 411 -5.89 -3.74 -20.71
CA LEU A 411 -6.57 -5.03 -20.79
C LEU A 411 -7.13 -5.31 -22.20
N ASP A 412 -7.88 -4.38 -22.76
CA ASP A 412 -8.52 -4.56 -24.08
C ASP A 412 -7.50 -4.77 -25.19
N VAL A 413 -6.34 -4.12 -25.08
CA VAL A 413 -5.22 -4.31 -26.01
C VAL A 413 -4.63 -5.71 -25.88
N ILE A 414 -4.35 -6.20 -24.67
CA ILE A 414 -3.80 -7.56 -24.48
C ILE A 414 -4.75 -8.63 -24.99
N LEU A 415 -6.05 -8.49 -24.71
CA LEU A 415 -7.06 -9.43 -25.18
C LEU A 415 -7.15 -9.43 -26.71
N GLY A 416 -7.16 -8.23 -27.30
CA GLY A 416 -7.17 -8.06 -28.75
C GLY A 416 -5.89 -8.56 -29.43
N GLU A 417 -4.72 -8.32 -28.85
CA GLU A 417 -3.43 -8.83 -29.34
C GLU A 417 -3.37 -10.35 -29.30
N ASN A 418 -3.82 -10.97 -28.21
CA ASN A 418 -3.92 -12.44 -28.13
C ASN A 418 -4.88 -12.99 -29.21
N GLN A 419 -6.00 -12.32 -29.45
CA GLN A 419 -6.93 -12.70 -30.51
C GLN A 419 -6.25 -12.64 -31.89
N VAL A 420 -5.59 -11.52 -32.21
CA VAL A 420 -4.89 -11.34 -33.49
C VAL A 420 -3.74 -12.33 -33.65
N PHE A 421 -2.96 -12.60 -32.61
CA PHE A 421 -1.89 -13.61 -32.66
C PHE A 421 -2.44 -15.01 -32.92
N ASN A 422 -3.56 -15.38 -32.31
CA ASN A 422 -4.23 -16.65 -32.60
C ASN A 422 -4.74 -16.71 -34.06
N GLU A 423 -5.31 -15.63 -34.58
CA GLU A 423 -5.76 -15.53 -35.98
C GLU A 423 -4.61 -15.63 -36.99
N LEU A 424 -3.45 -15.05 -36.67
CA LEU A 424 -2.24 -15.08 -37.50
C LEU A 424 -1.40 -16.36 -37.31
N GLY A 425 -1.76 -17.24 -36.36
CA GLY A 425 -0.97 -18.42 -36.00
C GLY A 425 0.38 -18.07 -35.36
N VAL A 426 0.51 -16.88 -34.78
CA VAL A 426 1.72 -16.39 -34.12
C VAL A 426 1.77 -16.92 -32.70
N LYS A 427 2.85 -17.64 -32.37
CA LYS A 427 3.09 -18.18 -31.03
C LYS A 427 4.30 -17.49 -30.42
N ILE A 428 4.09 -16.57 -29.49
CA ILE A 428 5.16 -15.86 -28.79
C ILE A 428 4.81 -15.65 -27.31
N PRO A 429 5.74 -15.84 -26.36
CA PRO A 429 5.49 -15.54 -24.96
C PRO A 429 5.27 -14.04 -24.76
N MET A 430 4.15 -13.68 -24.16
CA MET A 430 3.74 -12.31 -23.83
C MET A 430 3.89 -12.08 -22.33
N ILE A 431 4.56 -10.98 -21.94
CA ILE A 431 4.78 -10.63 -20.53
C ILE A 431 4.11 -9.28 -20.23
N GLY A 432 3.03 -9.30 -19.44
CA GLY A 432 2.29 -8.11 -19.01
C GLY A 432 2.90 -7.45 -17.77
N GLY A 433 3.02 -6.12 -17.81
CA GLY A 433 3.60 -5.32 -16.72
C GLY A 433 2.61 -4.89 -15.63
N LEU A 434 1.44 -4.37 -15.99
CA LEU A 434 0.54 -3.67 -15.03
C LEU A 434 -0.90 -4.21 -14.99
N VAL A 435 -1.23 -5.15 -15.86
CA VAL A 435 -2.61 -5.63 -16.03
C VAL A 435 -3.01 -6.58 -14.89
N ILE A 436 -3.98 -6.17 -14.08
CA ILE A 436 -4.39 -6.93 -12.87
C ILE A 436 -5.67 -7.77 -13.05
N ASN A 437 -6.37 -7.72 -14.18
CA ASN A 437 -7.66 -8.39 -14.35
C ASN A 437 -7.65 -9.92 -14.10
N GLU A 438 -8.63 -10.45 -13.36
CA GLU A 438 -8.80 -11.89 -13.06
C GLU A 438 -8.98 -12.77 -14.30
N GLY A 439 -9.58 -12.24 -15.37
CA GLY A 439 -9.82 -12.98 -16.61
C GLY A 439 -8.53 -13.50 -17.28
N LEU A 440 -7.39 -12.84 -17.06
CA LEU A 440 -6.09 -13.24 -17.63
C LEU A 440 -5.33 -14.29 -16.79
N THR A 441 -5.82 -14.62 -15.59
CA THR A 441 -5.22 -15.59 -14.66
C THR A 441 -5.16 -17.01 -15.24
N ASN A 442 -6.13 -17.37 -16.09
CA ASN A 442 -6.29 -18.73 -16.61
C ASN A 442 -5.24 -19.08 -17.68
N LYS A 443 -4.25 -19.90 -17.30
CA LYS A 443 -3.19 -20.39 -18.18
C LYS A 443 -3.67 -21.29 -19.33
N THR A 444 -4.86 -21.88 -19.24
CA THR A 444 -5.41 -22.70 -20.32
C THR A 444 -5.95 -21.82 -21.45
N ASN A 445 -6.59 -20.70 -21.09
CA ASN A 445 -7.14 -19.76 -22.07
C ASN A 445 -6.04 -18.87 -22.69
N TYR A 446 -5.02 -18.51 -21.89
CA TYR A 446 -3.90 -17.67 -22.33
C TYR A 446 -2.55 -18.36 -22.02
N PRO A 447 -2.19 -19.43 -22.75
CA PRO A 447 -1.02 -20.26 -22.43
C PRO A 447 0.32 -19.53 -22.61
N MET A 448 0.38 -18.60 -23.55
CA MET A 448 1.56 -17.77 -23.84
C MET A 448 1.65 -16.50 -23.01
N PHE A 449 0.65 -16.20 -22.18
CA PHE A 449 0.62 -14.99 -21.38
C PHE A 449 1.14 -15.24 -19.97
N THR A 450 1.96 -14.31 -19.47
CA THR A 450 2.35 -14.21 -18.06
C THR A 450 2.35 -12.75 -17.64
N ARG A 451 2.23 -12.46 -16.34
CA ARG A 451 2.34 -11.10 -15.83
C ARG A 451 3.15 -11.05 -14.54
N ILE A 452 3.83 -9.93 -14.34
CA ILE A 452 4.68 -9.69 -13.17
C ILE A 452 3.95 -8.99 -12.01
N VAL A 453 2.63 -8.85 -12.13
CA VAL A 453 1.73 -8.36 -11.09
C VAL A 453 0.74 -9.45 -10.72
N ALA A 454 0.13 -9.32 -9.54
CA ALA A 454 -0.91 -10.24 -9.11
C ALA A 454 -2.27 -9.84 -9.70
N SER A 455 -3.21 -10.77 -9.72
CA SER A 455 -4.61 -10.48 -10.02
C SER A 455 -5.22 -9.52 -9.00
N ASP A 456 -6.19 -8.72 -9.45
CA ASP A 456 -7.15 -7.94 -8.68
C ASP A 456 -7.95 -8.75 -7.65
N SER A 457 -8.12 -10.06 -7.82
CA SER A 457 -8.65 -10.94 -6.77
C SER A 457 -7.82 -10.89 -5.48
N ASN A 458 -6.54 -10.53 -5.55
CA ASN A 458 -5.70 -10.32 -4.38
C ASN A 458 -5.94 -8.97 -3.69
N LEU A 459 -6.75 -8.07 -4.25
CA LEU A 459 -7.29 -6.93 -3.52
C LEU A 459 -8.19 -7.38 -2.36
N ALA A 460 -8.67 -8.63 -2.34
CA ALA A 460 -9.43 -9.17 -1.22
C ALA A 460 -8.71 -9.10 0.12
N TYR A 461 -7.38 -9.11 0.13
CA TYR A 461 -6.60 -9.00 1.35
C TYR A 461 -6.66 -7.61 1.98
N LEU A 462 -7.12 -6.60 1.25
CA LEU A 462 -7.43 -5.28 1.78
C LEU A 462 -8.59 -5.30 2.77
N ILE A 463 -9.42 -6.36 2.78
CA ILE A 463 -10.45 -6.52 3.81
C ILE A 463 -9.84 -6.55 5.22
N ASN A 464 -8.63 -7.11 5.36
CA ASN A 464 -7.92 -7.13 6.62
C ASN A 464 -7.52 -5.72 7.06
N LEU A 465 -7.16 -4.85 6.10
CA LEU A 465 -6.85 -3.45 6.39
C LEU A 465 -8.11 -2.74 6.91
N PHE A 466 -9.26 -2.93 6.25
CA PHE A 466 -10.52 -2.32 6.68
C PHE A 466 -11.01 -2.85 8.03
N ASN A 467 -10.81 -4.14 8.30
CA ASN A 467 -11.12 -4.74 9.60
C ASN A 467 -10.25 -4.14 10.72
N VAL A 468 -8.96 -3.89 10.46
CA VAL A 468 -8.07 -3.20 11.41
C VAL A 468 -8.50 -1.75 11.64
N LEU A 469 -9.01 -1.08 10.60
CA LEU A 469 -9.59 0.27 10.71
C LEU A 469 -10.98 0.29 11.36
N GLY A 470 -11.61 -0.87 11.59
CA GLY A 470 -12.97 -0.96 12.12
C GLY A 470 -14.04 -0.48 11.15
N TRP A 471 -13.79 -0.55 9.84
CA TRP A 471 -14.72 -0.11 8.81
C TRP A 471 -15.52 -1.27 8.23
N HIS A 472 -16.84 -1.17 8.29
CA HIS A 472 -17.74 -2.21 7.80
C HIS A 472 -18.74 -1.70 6.76
N LYS A 473 -19.00 -0.39 6.73
CA LYS A 473 -19.91 0.26 5.78
C LYS A 473 -19.14 1.10 4.77
N PHE A 474 -19.49 0.96 3.50
CA PHE A 474 -18.82 1.66 2.39
C PHE A 474 -19.84 2.26 1.42
N ASN A 475 -19.45 3.36 0.79
CA ASN A 475 -20.05 3.80 -0.47
C ASN A 475 -19.21 3.31 -1.64
N PHE A 476 -19.84 3.17 -2.81
CA PHE A 476 -19.16 2.77 -4.03
C PHE A 476 -19.56 3.68 -5.20
N LEU A 477 -18.57 4.17 -5.95
CA LEU A 477 -18.78 5.00 -7.13
C LEU A 477 -17.78 4.60 -8.23
N TYR A 478 -18.26 4.41 -9.46
CA TYR A 478 -17.42 4.03 -10.59
C TYR A 478 -17.80 4.77 -11.89
N THR A 479 -16.88 4.81 -12.84
CA THR A 479 -17.17 5.22 -14.22
C THR A 479 -17.78 4.04 -14.98
N ASN A 480 -18.90 4.25 -15.68
CA ASN A 480 -19.65 3.21 -16.38
C ASN A 480 -18.94 2.75 -17.67
N ASN A 481 -17.83 2.04 -17.50
CA ASN A 481 -17.08 1.34 -18.54
C ASN A 481 -16.69 -0.07 -18.06
N THR A 482 -16.07 -0.86 -18.94
CA THR A 482 -15.69 -2.26 -18.67
C THR A 482 -14.85 -2.40 -17.40
N GLN A 483 -13.87 -1.52 -17.21
CA GLN A 483 -12.98 -1.54 -16.05
C GLN A 483 -13.72 -1.22 -14.75
N GLY A 484 -14.58 -0.20 -14.74
CA GLY A 484 -15.37 0.19 -13.58
C GLY A 484 -16.35 -0.90 -13.15
N LEU A 485 -17.03 -1.54 -14.13
CA LEU A 485 -17.95 -2.66 -13.87
C LEU A 485 -17.23 -3.86 -13.26
N GLN A 486 -16.09 -4.27 -13.82
CA GLN A 486 -15.31 -5.40 -13.29
C GLN A 486 -14.74 -5.09 -11.90
N SER A 487 -14.32 -3.85 -11.67
CA SER A 487 -13.85 -3.40 -10.35
C SER A 487 -14.98 -3.45 -9.31
N MET A 488 -16.20 -3.07 -9.70
CA MET A 488 -17.39 -3.18 -8.87
C MET A 488 -17.67 -4.63 -8.48
N GLU A 489 -17.70 -5.55 -9.46
CA GLU A 489 -17.92 -6.97 -9.19
C GLU A 489 -16.85 -7.54 -8.25
N SER A 490 -15.60 -7.15 -8.45
CA SER A 490 -14.47 -7.57 -7.60
C SER A 490 -14.60 -7.05 -6.17
N VAL A 491 -15.01 -5.79 -5.98
CA VAL A 491 -15.23 -5.20 -4.64
C VAL A 491 -16.44 -5.84 -3.94
N LEU A 492 -17.52 -6.13 -4.68
CA LEU A 492 -18.70 -6.81 -4.11
C LEU A 492 -18.38 -8.23 -3.64
N LYS A 493 -17.47 -8.95 -4.33
CA LYS A 493 -16.98 -10.27 -3.90
C LYS A 493 -16.20 -10.21 -2.57
N LEU A 494 -15.75 -9.04 -2.11
CA LEU A 494 -15.03 -8.89 -0.84
C LEU A 494 -15.94 -9.01 0.38
N GLY A 495 -17.26 -9.06 0.22
CA GLY A 495 -18.21 -9.14 1.35
C GLY A 495 -18.33 -7.83 2.15
N LEU A 496 -17.92 -6.71 1.58
CA LEU A 496 -18.11 -5.37 2.16
C LEU A 496 -19.57 -4.93 2.04
N ASN A 497 -20.09 -4.26 3.06
CA ASN A 497 -21.48 -3.78 3.06
C ASN A 497 -21.58 -2.42 2.35
N VAL A 498 -21.97 -2.43 1.08
CA VAL A 498 -22.16 -1.23 0.26
C VAL A 498 -23.55 -0.63 0.53
N ILE A 499 -23.58 0.61 1.05
CA ILE A 499 -24.81 1.23 1.57
C ILE A 499 -25.57 2.01 0.50
N ASN A 500 -24.89 2.70 -0.42
CA ASN A 500 -25.56 3.47 -1.46
C ASN A 500 -26.27 2.57 -2.50
N ARG A 501 -27.42 3.04 -2.99
CA ARG A 501 -28.27 2.31 -3.95
C ARG A 501 -27.53 1.92 -5.23
N GLU A 502 -27.81 0.72 -5.73
CA GLU A 502 -27.16 0.14 -6.91
C GLU A 502 -27.32 0.97 -8.19
N ASP A 503 -28.49 1.53 -8.42
CA ASP A 503 -28.79 2.37 -9.59
C ASP A 503 -28.10 3.75 -9.56
N LEU A 504 -27.49 4.12 -8.43
CA LEU A 504 -26.81 5.40 -8.20
C LEU A 504 -25.32 5.21 -7.88
N ARG A 505 -24.69 4.16 -8.43
CA ARG A 505 -23.25 3.88 -8.26
C ARG A 505 -22.37 4.30 -9.43
N ALA A 506 -22.94 4.77 -10.54
CA ALA A 506 -22.22 4.91 -11.81
C ALA A 506 -22.37 6.30 -12.45
N VAL A 507 -21.25 6.92 -12.80
CA VAL A 507 -21.21 8.11 -13.68
C VAL A 507 -20.88 7.70 -15.12
N PRO A 508 -21.28 8.46 -16.16
CA PRO A 508 -20.91 8.12 -17.54
C PRO A 508 -19.40 8.23 -17.76
N GLU A 509 -18.87 7.50 -18.74
CA GLU A 509 -17.50 7.68 -19.22
C GLU A 509 -17.28 9.09 -19.80
N GLY A 510 -16.18 9.75 -19.41
CA GLY A 510 -15.87 11.13 -19.80
C GLY A 510 -16.64 12.17 -18.97
N TYR A 511 -16.97 11.83 -17.72
CA TYR A 511 -17.70 12.71 -16.81
C TYR A 511 -16.98 14.05 -16.60
N ASN A 512 -17.73 15.16 -16.65
CA ASN A 512 -17.19 16.51 -16.42
C ASN A 512 -18.19 17.45 -15.73
N SER A 513 -17.74 18.64 -15.31
CA SER A 513 -18.53 19.61 -14.53
C SER A 513 -19.83 20.06 -15.21
N SER A 514 -19.90 20.07 -16.55
CA SER A 514 -21.13 20.45 -17.28
C SER A 514 -22.28 19.46 -17.08
N GLN A 515 -21.95 18.23 -16.68
CA GLN A 515 -22.92 17.16 -16.46
C GLN A 515 -23.36 17.06 -14.99
N PHE A 516 -22.85 17.91 -14.10
CA PHE A 516 -23.16 17.89 -12.67
C PHE A 516 -24.65 17.86 -12.38
N GLU A 517 -25.43 18.81 -12.91
CA GLU A 517 -26.88 18.89 -12.64
C GLU A 517 -27.65 17.64 -13.12
N LYS A 518 -27.18 16.95 -14.17
CA LYS A 518 -27.79 15.72 -14.67
C LYS A 518 -27.56 14.53 -13.72
N TYR A 519 -26.39 14.44 -13.11
CA TYR A 519 -25.96 13.31 -12.27
C TYR A 519 -25.90 13.66 -10.77
N LYS A 520 -26.39 14.83 -10.38
CA LYS A 520 -26.37 15.37 -9.01
C LYS A 520 -26.89 14.40 -7.97
N GLU A 521 -27.93 13.65 -8.32
CA GLU A 521 -28.58 12.69 -7.41
C GLU A 521 -27.63 11.56 -6.96
N ILE A 522 -26.64 11.17 -7.78
CA ILE A 522 -25.61 10.19 -7.42
C ILE A 522 -24.78 10.69 -6.24
N PHE A 523 -24.32 11.94 -6.31
CA PHE A 523 -23.52 12.53 -5.25
C PHE A 523 -24.35 12.80 -3.99
N LEU A 524 -25.59 13.26 -4.15
CA LEU A 524 -26.53 13.44 -3.04
C LEU A 524 -26.84 12.12 -2.33
N GLU A 525 -26.88 10.99 -3.04
CA GLU A 525 -27.04 9.67 -2.41
C GLU A 525 -25.86 9.35 -1.49
N ILE A 526 -24.62 9.58 -1.95
CA ILE A 526 -23.41 9.41 -1.13
C ILE A 526 -23.49 10.28 0.13
N GLU A 527 -23.90 11.55 -0.02
CA GLU A 527 -24.12 12.47 1.10
C GLU A 527 -25.11 11.88 2.12
N ARG A 528 -26.28 11.42 1.66
CA ARG A 528 -27.38 10.92 2.50
C ARG A 528 -27.02 9.67 3.29
N THR A 529 -26.15 8.81 2.78
CA THR A 529 -25.72 7.59 3.52
C THR A 529 -24.99 7.90 4.82
N LYS A 530 -24.38 9.10 4.93
CA LYS A 530 -23.51 9.51 6.05
C LYS A 530 -22.35 8.53 6.32
N VAL A 531 -21.93 7.76 5.32
CA VAL A 531 -20.78 6.83 5.38
C VAL A 531 -19.53 7.54 4.86
N ARG A 532 -18.40 7.46 5.60
CA ARG A 532 -17.13 8.12 5.21
C ARG A 532 -16.36 7.34 4.15
N PRO A 533 -16.13 6.02 4.27
CA PRO A 533 -15.31 5.30 3.31
C PRO A 533 -16.02 5.20 1.95
N LEU A 534 -15.33 5.59 0.88
CA LEU A 534 -15.82 5.54 -0.49
C LEU A 534 -14.84 4.77 -1.37
N PHE A 535 -15.26 3.67 -1.98
CA PHE A 535 -14.51 3.08 -3.10
C PHE A 535 -14.78 3.90 -4.36
N LEU A 536 -13.73 4.47 -4.94
CA LEU A 536 -13.82 5.31 -6.14
C LEU A 536 -13.03 4.69 -7.30
N MET A 537 -13.75 4.04 -8.21
CA MET A 537 -13.22 3.33 -9.38
C MET A 537 -13.55 4.10 -10.66
N ALA A 538 -12.90 5.24 -10.84
CA ALA A 538 -13.08 6.09 -12.02
C ALA A 538 -11.82 6.13 -12.89
N ASN A 539 -11.93 6.54 -14.15
CA ASN A 539 -10.74 6.83 -14.98
C ASN A 539 -10.31 8.29 -14.83
N PHE A 540 -9.10 8.63 -15.27
CA PHE A 540 -8.72 10.03 -15.44
C PHE A 540 -9.29 10.56 -16.77
N PRO A 541 -9.85 11.78 -16.82
CA PRO A 541 -9.92 12.80 -15.75
C PRO A 541 -11.19 12.74 -14.87
N ASP A 542 -12.12 11.81 -15.09
CA ASP A 542 -13.42 11.73 -14.40
C ASP A 542 -13.30 11.84 -12.87
N ILE A 543 -12.29 11.20 -12.27
CA ILE A 543 -11.99 11.26 -10.83
C ILE A 543 -11.92 12.69 -10.27
N PHE A 544 -11.36 13.65 -11.03
CA PHE A 544 -11.23 15.04 -10.60
C PHE A 544 -12.57 15.76 -10.59
N TYR A 545 -13.40 15.50 -11.59
CA TYR A 545 -14.74 16.08 -11.68
C TYR A 545 -15.71 15.43 -10.68
N ILE A 546 -15.51 14.15 -10.35
CA ILE A 546 -16.21 13.49 -9.23
C ILE A 546 -15.83 14.17 -7.91
N ALA A 547 -14.54 14.41 -7.65
CA ALA A 547 -14.08 15.10 -6.44
C ALA A 547 -14.64 16.53 -6.36
N GLU A 548 -14.64 17.28 -7.46
CA GLU A 548 -15.31 18.58 -7.55
C GLU A 548 -16.81 18.48 -7.23
N SER A 549 -17.49 17.48 -7.76
CA SER A 549 -18.94 17.31 -7.56
C SER A 549 -19.27 16.99 -6.10
N LEU A 550 -18.46 16.17 -5.43
CA LEU A 550 -18.58 15.90 -4.00
C LEU A 550 -18.35 17.18 -3.18
N TYR A 551 -17.38 18.00 -3.57
CA TYR A 551 -17.15 19.31 -2.96
C TYR A 551 -18.36 20.26 -3.15
N ASP A 552 -18.93 20.31 -4.35
CA ASP A 552 -20.01 21.24 -4.70
C ASP A 552 -21.34 20.91 -4.01
N ILE A 553 -21.58 19.64 -3.64
CA ILE A 553 -22.71 19.25 -2.77
C ILE A 553 -22.46 19.48 -1.27
N GLY A 554 -21.29 20.03 -0.92
CA GLY A 554 -20.97 20.47 0.44
C GLY A 554 -20.14 19.49 1.27
N LEU A 555 -19.65 18.39 0.70
CA LEU A 555 -18.70 17.51 1.39
C LEU A 555 -17.31 18.16 1.43
N ARG A 556 -16.57 17.92 2.50
CA ARG A 556 -15.26 18.53 2.78
C ARG A 556 -14.24 17.46 3.17
N SER A 557 -13.00 17.88 3.38
CA SER A 557 -11.91 16.99 3.81
C SER A 557 -12.28 16.22 5.09
N GLY A 558 -12.22 14.89 5.04
CA GLY A 558 -12.59 14.00 6.15
C GLY A 558 -14.06 13.59 6.21
N ASP A 559 -14.96 14.25 5.46
CA ASP A 559 -16.34 13.75 5.29
C ASP A 559 -16.37 12.47 4.45
N ILE A 560 -15.45 12.37 3.48
CA ILE A 560 -15.22 11.19 2.67
C ILE A 560 -13.75 10.82 2.73
N ILE A 561 -13.49 9.52 2.82
CA ILE A 561 -12.16 8.95 2.63
C ILE A 561 -12.24 8.01 1.44
N ALA A 562 -11.75 8.47 0.29
CA ALA A 562 -11.76 7.69 -0.92
C ALA A 562 -10.67 6.63 -0.91
N PHE A 563 -10.98 5.49 -1.51
CA PHE A 563 -10.07 4.37 -1.72
C PHE A 563 -9.87 4.13 -3.21
N PHE A 564 -8.62 4.20 -3.65
CA PHE A 564 -8.19 4.03 -5.04
C PHE A 564 -7.39 2.74 -5.23
N VAL A 565 -7.39 2.20 -6.45
CA VAL A 565 -6.54 1.07 -6.86
C VAL A 565 -5.40 1.48 -7.82
N TYR A 566 -5.15 2.78 -7.91
CA TYR A 566 -4.09 3.37 -8.74
C TYR A 566 -3.58 4.65 -8.09
N LYS A 567 -2.33 5.00 -8.39
CA LYS A 567 -1.69 6.24 -7.90
C LYS A 567 -2.38 7.48 -8.50
N VAL A 568 -2.69 8.46 -7.65
CA VAL A 568 -3.41 9.70 -8.08
C VAL A 568 -2.56 10.96 -7.99
N SER A 569 -1.53 10.99 -7.13
CA SER A 569 -0.78 12.21 -6.81
C SER A 569 -0.11 12.87 -8.02
N ALA A 570 0.52 12.09 -8.91
CA ALA A 570 1.15 12.62 -10.11
C ALA A 570 0.16 13.35 -11.03
N ASN A 571 -1.05 12.79 -11.20
CA ASN A 571 -2.08 13.38 -12.04
C ASN A 571 -2.70 14.63 -11.41
N ILE A 572 -2.84 14.67 -10.07
CA ILE A 572 -3.27 15.88 -9.34
C ILE A 572 -2.28 17.02 -9.58
N ASN A 573 -0.97 16.72 -9.58
CA ASN A 573 0.06 17.72 -9.83
C ASN A 573 0.01 18.32 -11.24
N MET A 574 -0.47 17.56 -12.22
CA MET A 574 -0.61 17.99 -13.62
C MET A 574 -1.84 18.87 -13.88
N LEU A 575 -2.76 19.03 -12.92
CA LEU A 575 -3.92 19.92 -13.07
C LEU A 575 -3.49 21.39 -13.19
N THR A 576 -3.89 22.02 -14.28
CA THR A 576 -3.60 23.43 -14.59
C THR A 576 -4.71 24.39 -14.14
N ASP A 577 -5.97 23.93 -14.06
CA ASP A 577 -7.08 24.73 -13.54
C ASP A 577 -6.95 24.89 -12.03
N VAL A 578 -6.68 26.12 -11.59
CA VAL A 578 -6.44 26.46 -10.17
C VAL A 578 -7.70 26.27 -9.31
N ASN A 579 -8.89 26.56 -9.85
CA ASN A 579 -10.14 26.43 -9.10
C ASN A 579 -10.52 24.97 -8.92
N LEU A 580 -10.45 24.18 -10.00
CA LEU A 580 -10.67 22.74 -9.94
C LEU A 580 -9.64 22.07 -9.02
N LYS A 581 -8.36 22.41 -9.19
CA LYS A 581 -7.28 21.89 -8.35
C LYS A 581 -7.54 22.15 -6.87
N LYS A 582 -7.96 23.36 -6.49
CA LYS A 582 -8.28 23.67 -5.08
C LYS A 582 -9.36 22.74 -4.51
N LYS A 583 -10.46 22.52 -5.24
CA LYS A 583 -11.55 21.63 -4.79
C LYS A 583 -11.11 20.16 -4.72
N VAL A 584 -10.39 19.69 -5.74
CA VAL A 584 -9.84 18.34 -5.81
C VAL A 584 -8.88 18.08 -4.67
N VAL A 585 -8.00 19.03 -4.38
CA VAL A 585 -7.02 18.96 -3.28
C VAL A 585 -7.71 18.75 -1.94
N GLU A 586 -8.75 19.55 -1.67
CA GLU A 586 -9.45 19.48 -0.39
C GLU A 586 -10.13 18.12 -0.16
N ILE A 587 -10.64 17.49 -1.21
CA ILE A 587 -11.32 16.19 -1.15
C ILE A 587 -10.33 15.02 -1.20
N LEU A 588 -9.21 15.16 -1.90
CA LEU A 588 -8.28 14.05 -2.17
C LEU A 588 -7.15 13.90 -1.15
N GLU A 589 -6.80 14.94 -0.39
CA GLU A 589 -5.81 14.84 0.68
C GLU A 589 -6.24 13.85 1.78
N GLY A 590 -5.32 12.97 2.20
CA GLY A 590 -5.57 11.97 3.23
C GLY A 590 -6.28 10.71 2.75
N ASN A 591 -6.68 10.64 1.48
CA ASN A 591 -7.29 9.45 0.89
C ASN A 591 -6.29 8.29 0.72
N LEU A 592 -6.84 7.09 0.62
CA LEU A 592 -6.08 5.85 0.60
C LEU A 592 -5.97 5.29 -0.81
N ILE A 593 -4.83 4.72 -1.13
CA ILE A 593 -4.55 4.04 -2.39
C ILE A 593 -4.03 2.66 -2.04
N ALA A 594 -4.54 1.60 -2.65
CA ALA A 594 -3.84 0.33 -2.74
C ALA A 594 -3.29 0.16 -4.14
N PHE A 595 -1.97 0.04 -4.24
CA PHE A 595 -1.32 -0.13 -5.52
C PHE A 595 -0.18 -1.13 -5.43
N ALA A 596 0.12 -1.73 -6.57
CA ALA A 596 1.31 -2.54 -6.78
C ALA A 596 2.56 -1.85 -6.22
N GLN A 597 3.35 -2.53 -5.38
CA GLN A 597 4.53 -1.92 -4.77
C GLN A 597 5.70 -1.86 -5.75
N GLU A 598 6.29 -0.67 -5.91
CA GLU A 598 7.46 -0.42 -6.74
C GLU A 598 8.71 -0.16 -5.88
N TRP A 599 9.88 -0.37 -6.44
CA TRP A 599 11.17 0.02 -5.82
C TRP A 599 11.40 -0.64 -4.45
N VAL A 600 11.10 -1.93 -4.36
CA VAL A 600 11.14 -2.72 -3.12
C VAL A 600 12.58 -3.17 -2.81
N GLY A 601 13.01 -2.96 -1.57
CA GLY A 601 14.33 -3.35 -1.09
C GLY A 601 15.49 -2.51 -1.65
N ASP A 602 16.72 -2.86 -1.29
CA ASP A 602 17.90 -2.08 -1.66
C ASP A 602 18.17 -2.13 -3.18
N TYR A 603 17.92 -3.26 -3.82
CA TYR A 603 18.03 -3.39 -5.27
C TYR A 603 17.03 -2.47 -5.99
N GLY A 604 15.76 -2.46 -5.56
CA GLY A 604 14.74 -1.59 -6.13
C GLY A 604 15.07 -0.10 -5.97
N LYS A 605 15.57 0.31 -4.80
CA LYS A 605 16.03 1.70 -4.57
C LYS A 605 17.20 2.08 -5.48
N ASN A 606 18.17 1.18 -5.67
CA ASN A 606 19.30 1.43 -6.56
C ASN A 606 18.86 1.57 -8.02
N VAL A 607 17.98 0.68 -8.52
CA VAL A 607 17.44 0.79 -9.88
C VAL A 607 16.60 2.05 -10.05
N LYS A 608 15.82 2.44 -9.03
CA LYS A 608 15.07 3.72 -9.03
C LYS A 608 16.01 4.90 -9.26
N ASN A 609 17.12 4.97 -8.53
CA ASN A 609 18.09 6.04 -8.67
C ASN A 609 18.69 6.06 -10.08
N MET A 610 19.12 4.91 -10.60
CA MET A 610 19.68 4.82 -11.96
C MET A 610 18.68 5.25 -13.04
N ILE A 611 17.41 4.86 -12.91
CA ILE A 611 16.34 5.26 -13.85
C ILE A 611 16.05 6.76 -13.73
N THR A 612 16.08 7.30 -12.52
CA THR A 612 15.90 8.75 -12.27
C THR A 612 17.04 9.53 -12.91
N ASP A 613 18.29 9.05 -12.79
CA ASP A 613 19.46 9.69 -13.40
C ASP A 613 19.40 9.62 -14.94
N ALA A 614 18.87 8.52 -15.49
CA ALA A 614 18.78 8.33 -16.93
C ALA A 614 17.63 9.12 -17.60
N PHE A 615 16.46 9.23 -16.97
CA PHE A 615 15.25 9.78 -17.60
C PHE A 615 14.54 10.88 -16.80
N GLY A 616 14.97 11.19 -15.58
CA GLY A 616 14.28 12.10 -14.69
C GLY A 616 12.94 11.56 -14.14
N LEU A 617 12.22 12.43 -13.43
CA LEU A 617 10.87 12.19 -12.92
C LEU A 617 9.79 12.37 -14.00
N PRO A 618 8.61 11.72 -13.87
CA PRO A 618 8.16 10.82 -12.79
C PRO A 618 8.74 9.41 -12.93
N ASN A 619 8.84 8.67 -11.81
CA ASN A 619 9.39 7.31 -11.79
C ASN A 619 8.31 6.22 -11.81
N ASP A 620 7.05 6.56 -11.62
CA ASP A 620 5.99 5.55 -11.48
C ASP A 620 5.84 4.69 -12.75
N TYR A 621 5.40 3.45 -12.56
CA TYR A 621 5.13 2.43 -13.59
C TYR A 621 6.35 1.84 -14.30
N LYS A 622 7.50 2.53 -14.29
CA LYS A 622 8.75 2.08 -14.94
C LYS A 622 9.30 0.78 -14.34
N CYS A 623 9.04 0.52 -13.06
CA CYS A 623 9.58 -0.67 -12.40
C CYS A 623 8.98 -1.95 -12.97
N PHE A 624 7.68 -1.96 -13.25
CA PHE A 624 7.01 -3.15 -13.74
C PHE A 624 7.52 -3.55 -15.13
N SER A 625 7.58 -2.65 -16.09
CA SER A 625 8.12 -2.98 -17.41
C SER A 625 9.61 -3.36 -17.38
N TYR A 626 10.40 -2.78 -16.46
CA TYR A 626 11.77 -3.22 -16.18
C TYR A 626 11.80 -4.70 -15.75
N ASP A 627 10.98 -5.07 -14.77
CA ASP A 627 10.90 -6.46 -14.29
C ASP A 627 10.34 -7.43 -15.34
N SER A 628 9.38 -7.00 -16.18
CA SER A 628 8.88 -7.81 -17.30
C SER A 628 9.99 -8.11 -18.32
N MET A 629 10.78 -7.10 -18.69
CA MET A 629 11.92 -7.28 -19.59
C MET A 629 12.97 -8.18 -18.93
N MET A 630 13.34 -7.92 -17.68
CA MET A 630 14.31 -8.74 -16.95
C MET A 630 13.85 -10.20 -16.80
N LEU A 631 12.56 -10.47 -16.64
CA LEU A 631 12.02 -11.83 -16.58
C LEU A 631 12.28 -12.59 -17.89
N GLY A 632 11.95 -11.97 -19.04
CA GLY A 632 12.25 -12.54 -20.35
C GLY A 632 13.75 -12.72 -20.59
N LEU A 633 14.56 -11.73 -20.22
CA LEU A 633 16.01 -11.79 -20.39
C LEU A 633 16.68 -12.88 -19.53
N ASN A 634 16.25 -13.06 -18.27
CA ASN A 634 16.72 -14.16 -17.42
C ASN A 634 16.30 -15.52 -18.00
N ALA A 635 15.10 -15.63 -18.57
CA ALA A 635 14.65 -16.86 -19.22
C ALA A 635 15.50 -17.21 -20.45
N VAL A 636 15.81 -16.22 -21.29
CA VAL A 636 16.70 -16.39 -22.44
C VAL A 636 18.12 -16.74 -22.00
N ASP A 637 18.67 -16.05 -21.00
CA ASP A 637 20.00 -16.33 -20.44
C ASP A 637 20.07 -17.76 -19.88
N PHE A 638 19.04 -18.21 -19.15
CA PHE A 638 18.92 -19.59 -18.68
C PHE A 638 18.88 -20.61 -19.84
N LEU A 639 18.14 -20.32 -20.90
CA LEU A 639 18.08 -21.20 -22.08
C LEU A 639 19.43 -21.24 -22.81
N LEU A 640 20.14 -20.11 -22.90
CA LEU A 640 21.49 -20.06 -23.43
C LEU A 640 22.44 -20.91 -22.57
N LEU A 641 22.50 -20.67 -21.26
CA LEU A 641 23.38 -21.43 -20.34
C LEU A 641 23.09 -22.94 -20.35
N SER A 642 21.84 -23.34 -20.60
CA SER A 642 21.45 -24.75 -20.72
C SER A 642 21.65 -25.35 -22.12
N GLY A 643 22.01 -24.54 -23.13
CA GLY A 643 22.15 -24.97 -24.53
C GLY A 643 20.82 -25.32 -25.22
N SER A 644 19.74 -24.73 -24.72
CA SER A 644 18.38 -24.87 -25.24
C SER A 644 18.07 -23.80 -26.29
N LEU A 645 16.99 -24.01 -27.05
CA LEU A 645 16.55 -23.07 -28.09
C LEU A 645 15.76 -21.92 -27.45
N TYR A 646 16.29 -20.70 -27.55
CA TYR A 646 15.60 -19.48 -27.12
C TYR A 646 14.70 -18.89 -28.22
N GLU A 647 14.73 -19.47 -29.42
CA GLU A 647 13.84 -19.18 -30.54
C GLU A 647 12.57 -20.03 -30.50
N ASP A 648 12.53 -21.07 -29.66
CA ASP A 648 11.36 -21.92 -29.44
C ASP A 648 10.43 -21.26 -28.40
N PRO A 649 9.25 -20.77 -28.83
CA PRO A 649 8.32 -20.05 -27.95
C PRO A 649 7.88 -20.87 -26.72
N ASP A 650 7.72 -22.18 -26.86
CA ASP A 650 7.28 -23.04 -25.76
C ASP A 650 8.37 -23.16 -24.70
N LYS A 651 9.62 -23.31 -25.12
CA LYS A 651 10.77 -23.38 -24.20
C LYS A 651 11.01 -22.05 -23.50
N VAL A 652 10.87 -20.93 -24.20
CA VAL A 652 10.96 -19.59 -23.61
C VAL A 652 9.85 -19.39 -22.58
N ASN A 653 8.60 -19.72 -22.91
CA ASN A 653 7.48 -19.63 -21.96
C ASN A 653 7.69 -20.52 -20.72
N GLN A 654 8.18 -21.75 -20.91
CA GLN A 654 8.51 -22.65 -19.80
C GLN A 654 9.63 -22.06 -18.93
N ALA A 655 10.70 -21.54 -19.54
CA ALA A 655 11.80 -20.91 -18.84
C ALA A 655 11.35 -19.67 -18.06
N ILE A 656 10.51 -18.81 -18.65
CA ILE A 656 9.88 -17.65 -18.00
C ILE A 656 9.16 -18.09 -16.72
N ARG A 657 8.34 -19.15 -16.79
CA ARG A 657 7.57 -19.64 -15.64
C ARG A 657 8.44 -20.25 -14.54
N MET A 658 9.65 -20.70 -14.87
CA MET A 658 10.62 -21.25 -13.91
C MET A 658 11.55 -20.20 -13.28
N GLN A 659 11.61 -18.98 -13.83
CA GLN A 659 12.53 -17.96 -13.34
C GLN A 659 12.16 -17.47 -11.94
N ARG A 660 13.19 -17.22 -11.15
CA ARG A 660 13.11 -16.52 -9.86
C ARG A 660 14.32 -15.62 -9.70
N PHE A 661 14.10 -14.30 -9.65
CA PHE A 661 15.16 -13.31 -9.48
C PHE A 661 14.69 -12.14 -8.62
N THR A 662 15.63 -11.28 -8.21
CA THR A 662 15.31 -10.03 -7.51
C THR A 662 15.21 -8.90 -8.53
N GLY A 663 14.00 -8.44 -8.77
CA GLY A 663 13.70 -7.27 -9.60
C GLY A 663 13.54 -5.99 -8.79
N CYS A 664 13.21 -4.88 -9.44
CA CYS A 664 13.00 -3.61 -8.77
C CYS A 664 11.73 -3.62 -7.91
N SER A 665 10.76 -4.50 -8.18
CA SER A 665 9.56 -4.70 -7.37
C SER A 665 9.71 -5.85 -6.36
N GLY A 666 10.94 -6.27 -6.08
CA GLY A 666 11.26 -7.36 -5.14
C GLY A 666 11.46 -8.71 -5.84
N ILE A 667 11.18 -9.82 -5.16
CA ILE A 667 11.37 -11.16 -5.75
C ILE A 667 10.29 -11.39 -6.81
N VAL A 668 10.70 -11.63 -8.06
CA VAL A 668 9.84 -11.93 -9.19
C VAL A 668 9.87 -13.43 -9.44
N SER A 669 8.69 -14.06 -9.44
CA SER A 669 8.48 -15.48 -9.79
C SER A 669 7.03 -15.70 -10.21
N ILE A 670 6.78 -16.54 -11.21
CA ILE A 670 5.42 -16.83 -11.70
C ILE A 670 4.82 -18.03 -10.94
N ASN A 671 3.51 -17.99 -10.68
CA ASN A 671 2.79 -19.12 -10.11
C ASN A 671 2.73 -20.28 -11.11
N SER A 672 3.00 -21.52 -10.67
CA SER A 672 2.94 -22.71 -11.52
C SER A 672 1.51 -23.02 -12.02
N GLU A 673 0.49 -22.55 -11.31
CA GLU A 673 -0.91 -22.87 -11.59
C GLU A 673 -1.64 -21.76 -12.36
N SER A 674 -1.11 -20.54 -12.38
CA SER A 674 -1.75 -19.38 -13.04
C SER A 674 -0.77 -18.58 -13.91
N ASN A 675 -1.27 -17.49 -14.50
CA ASN A 675 -0.44 -16.53 -15.25
C ASN A 675 0.13 -15.41 -14.35
N ASP A 676 -0.11 -15.46 -13.05
CA ASP A 676 0.21 -14.37 -12.12
C ASP A 676 1.58 -14.51 -11.48
N ARG A 677 2.08 -13.39 -10.98
CA ARG A 677 3.22 -13.40 -10.08
C ARG A 677 2.86 -13.99 -8.71
N LYS A 678 3.73 -14.86 -8.22
CA LYS A 678 3.74 -15.38 -6.84
C LYS A 678 4.50 -14.43 -5.90
N GLY A 679 4.05 -14.27 -4.66
CA GLY A 679 4.72 -13.44 -3.66
C GLY A 679 4.68 -11.94 -3.94
N PHE A 680 3.68 -11.49 -4.69
CA PHE A 680 3.53 -10.09 -5.03
C PHE A 680 3.13 -9.26 -3.81
N LYS A 681 3.68 -8.04 -3.70
CA LYS A 681 3.38 -7.10 -2.63
C LYS A 681 2.53 -5.94 -3.15
N PHE A 682 1.48 -5.63 -2.41
CA PHE A 682 0.74 -4.38 -2.56
C PHE A 682 1.20 -3.39 -1.49
N GLY A 683 1.31 -2.13 -1.85
CA GLY A 683 1.46 -1.04 -0.90
C GLY A 683 0.11 -0.36 -0.69
N ALA A 684 -0.23 -0.07 0.56
CA ALA A 684 -1.24 0.91 0.89
C ALA A 684 -0.54 2.26 1.09
N TYR A 685 -0.93 3.24 0.29
CA TYR A 685 -0.40 4.59 0.27
C TYR A 685 -1.48 5.59 0.68
N GLN A 686 -1.03 6.72 1.21
CA GLN A 686 -1.89 7.85 1.52
C GLN A 686 -1.49 9.05 0.66
N VAL A 687 -2.48 9.69 0.05
CA VAL A 687 -2.29 10.92 -0.73
C VAL A 687 -1.92 12.04 0.23
N THR A 688 -0.69 12.55 0.13
CA THR A 688 -0.15 13.57 1.04
C THR A 688 0.27 14.81 0.27
N PHE A 689 -0.06 15.98 0.80
CA PHE A 689 0.41 17.25 0.27
C PHE A 689 1.69 17.69 0.99
N ASP A 690 2.76 17.95 0.25
CA ASP A 690 3.96 18.55 0.80
C ASP A 690 3.88 20.08 0.70
N ASN A 691 3.74 20.72 1.86
CA ASN A 691 3.70 22.19 1.96
C ASN A 691 4.99 22.88 1.46
N ASN A 692 6.14 22.18 1.47
CA ASN A 692 7.41 22.76 1.04
C ASN A 692 7.55 22.79 -0.48
N THR A 693 7.18 21.69 -1.15
CA THR A 693 7.26 21.57 -2.62
C THR A 693 5.99 22.04 -3.32
N GLY A 694 4.87 22.13 -2.61
CA GLY A 694 3.56 22.45 -3.17
C GLY A 694 3.01 21.32 -4.06
N LEU A 695 3.49 20.08 -3.87
CA LEU A 695 3.17 18.92 -4.69
C LEU A 695 2.58 17.80 -3.84
N PHE A 696 1.71 17.00 -4.47
CA PHE A 696 1.20 15.76 -3.91
C PHE A 696 2.18 14.61 -4.13
N TYR A 697 2.23 13.71 -3.16
CA TYR A 697 2.94 12.44 -3.28
C TYR A 697 2.18 11.32 -2.56
N ASP A 698 2.36 10.09 -3.05
CA ASP A 698 1.76 8.89 -2.46
C ASP A 698 2.70 8.33 -1.38
N LYS A 699 2.36 8.54 -0.12
CA LYS A 699 3.15 8.10 1.04
C LYS A 699 2.78 6.67 1.42
N LEU A 700 3.70 5.71 1.28
CA LEU A 700 3.49 4.34 1.73
C LEU A 700 3.34 4.29 3.26
N PHE A 701 2.26 3.68 3.75
CA PHE A 701 2.04 3.51 5.20
C PHE A 701 1.88 2.04 5.61
N CYS A 702 1.50 1.15 4.69
CA CYS A 702 1.36 -0.28 4.99
C CYS A 702 1.79 -1.15 3.81
N ASP A 703 2.62 -2.16 4.10
CA ASP A 703 2.95 -3.24 3.18
C ASP A 703 1.93 -4.37 3.34
N VAL A 704 1.28 -4.73 2.24
CA VAL A 704 0.31 -5.82 2.15
C VAL A 704 0.95 -6.99 1.41
N ASN A 705 1.25 -8.07 2.14
CA ASN A 705 1.90 -9.25 1.59
C ASN A 705 1.12 -10.52 1.92
N GLN A 706 0.42 -11.04 0.92
CA GLN A 706 -0.46 -12.19 1.05
C GLN A 706 0.26 -13.51 1.43
N ASP A 707 1.50 -13.68 0.98
CA ASP A 707 2.27 -14.90 1.25
C ASP A 707 3.01 -14.84 2.61
N SER A 708 2.85 -13.75 3.37
CA SER A 708 3.44 -13.55 4.69
C SER A 708 2.54 -14.08 5.80
N LEU A 709 3.13 -14.60 6.88
CA LEU A 709 2.43 -14.88 8.14
C LEU A 709 1.81 -13.63 8.76
N THR A 710 2.38 -12.46 8.45
CA THR A 710 1.87 -11.13 8.82
C THR A 710 1.44 -10.41 7.54
N PRO A 711 0.16 -10.49 7.15
CA PRO A 711 -0.29 -9.99 5.86
C PRO A 711 -0.27 -8.46 5.76
N LEU A 712 -0.25 -7.76 6.89
CA LEU A 712 -0.17 -6.30 6.98
C LEU A 712 1.02 -5.91 7.85
N VAL A 713 1.91 -5.08 7.31
CA VAL A 713 3.05 -4.49 8.04
C VAL A 713 2.99 -2.98 7.89
N PHE A 714 2.61 -2.28 8.96
CA PHE A 714 2.57 -0.82 8.98
C PHE A 714 4.00 -0.26 9.03
N VAL A 715 4.38 0.49 8.00
CA VAL A 715 5.70 1.14 7.86
C VAL A 715 5.67 2.60 8.33
N ASP A 716 4.50 3.21 8.40
CA ASP A 716 4.30 4.58 8.86
C ASP A 716 2.91 4.75 9.50
N ASN A 717 2.69 5.86 10.20
CA ASN A 717 1.41 6.21 10.82
C ASN A 717 0.46 6.86 9.81
N PHE A 718 -0.84 6.67 10.01
CA PHE A 718 -1.88 7.39 9.27
C PHE A 718 -1.86 8.88 9.61
N THR A 719 -2.07 9.70 8.58
CA THR A 719 -2.32 11.14 8.71
C THR A 719 -3.72 11.41 8.19
N TRP A 720 -4.72 11.41 9.09
CA TRP A 720 -6.09 11.62 8.67
C TRP A 720 -6.35 13.10 8.33
N PRO A 721 -7.34 13.37 7.46
CA PRO A 721 -7.83 14.73 7.24
C PRO A 721 -8.05 15.50 8.55
N ASN A 722 -7.70 16.78 8.57
CA ASN A 722 -7.78 17.66 9.76
C ASN A 722 -6.77 17.37 10.89
N GLY A 723 -5.76 16.54 10.65
CA GLY A 723 -4.67 16.28 11.61
C GLY A 723 -5.07 15.36 12.76
N GLN A 724 -6.16 14.61 12.62
CA GLN A 724 -6.56 13.61 13.61
C GLN A 724 -5.58 12.43 13.63
N THR A 725 -5.23 11.96 14.82
CA THR A 725 -4.37 10.79 15.02
C THR A 725 -5.16 9.49 15.10
N ASP A 726 -6.42 9.57 15.51
CA ASP A 726 -7.28 8.40 15.68
C ASP A 726 -7.97 8.03 14.36
N VAL A 727 -8.21 6.73 14.15
CA VAL A 727 -8.90 6.23 12.96
C VAL A 727 -10.34 6.75 12.95
N PRO A 728 -10.77 7.48 11.91
CA PRO A 728 -12.14 7.96 11.82
C PRO A 728 -13.08 6.78 11.66
N SER A 729 -14.26 6.82 12.27
CA SER A 729 -15.27 5.77 12.10
C SER A 729 -15.81 5.70 10.68
N ASP A 730 -16.39 4.56 10.30
CA ASP A 730 -17.01 4.38 8.98
C ASP A 730 -18.30 5.20 8.78
N SER A 731 -18.93 5.66 9.86
CA SER A 731 -20.06 6.60 9.83
C SER A 731 -19.68 8.00 10.32
N ARG A 732 -20.15 9.02 9.62
CA ARG A 732 -20.08 10.43 10.01
C ARG A 732 -20.85 10.76 11.29
N LEU A 733 -21.89 9.98 11.58
CA LEU A 733 -22.77 10.19 12.73
C LEU A 733 -22.22 9.58 14.04
N TYR A 734 -21.24 8.70 13.95
CA TYR A 734 -20.70 8.03 15.14
C TYR A 734 -19.95 9.02 16.02
N GLY A 735 -20.32 9.07 17.29
CA GLY A 735 -19.76 10.02 18.27
C GLY A 735 -20.44 11.40 18.31
N LEU A 736 -21.38 11.69 17.39
CA LEU A 736 -22.19 12.90 17.49
C LEU A 736 -23.23 12.77 18.62
N GLU A 737 -23.46 13.87 19.34
CA GLU A 737 -24.52 13.93 20.37
C GLU A 737 -25.92 13.83 19.75
N CYS A 738 -26.07 14.36 18.53
CA CYS A 738 -27.29 14.40 17.76
C CYS A 738 -27.26 13.43 16.57
N PRO A 739 -28.43 12.94 16.11
CA PRO A 739 -28.51 12.02 14.97
C PRO A 739 -28.29 12.69 13.60
N PHE A 740 -27.77 13.92 13.60
CA PHE A 740 -27.49 14.75 12.44
C PHE A 740 -26.30 15.67 12.74
N GLU A 741 -25.70 16.20 11.69
CA GLU A 741 -24.52 17.07 11.77
C GLU A 741 -24.91 18.52 12.13
N ASP A 742 -23.98 19.27 12.75
CA ASP A 742 -24.26 20.65 13.18
C ASP A 742 -24.64 21.59 12.03
N ARG A 743 -24.14 21.33 10.81
CA ARG A 743 -24.49 22.11 9.60
C ARG A 743 -25.95 21.95 9.15
N GLU A 744 -26.65 20.92 9.63
CA GLU A 744 -28.08 20.70 9.36
C GLU A 744 -28.98 21.44 10.35
N LYS A 745 -28.41 22.05 11.40
CA LYS A 745 -29.18 22.82 12.39
C LYS A 745 -29.59 24.16 11.81
N VAL A 746 -30.90 24.39 11.77
CA VAL A 746 -31.52 25.64 11.36
C VAL A 746 -32.38 26.17 12.50
N VAL A 747 -32.42 27.49 12.68
CA VAL A 747 -33.32 28.13 13.66
C VAL A 747 -34.77 28.00 13.16
N ASN A 748 -35.65 27.49 14.02
CA ASN A 748 -37.07 27.31 13.71
C ASN A 748 -37.91 28.43 14.36
N ASP A 749 -38.22 29.44 13.57
CA ASP A 749 -38.96 30.63 14.03
C ASP A 749 -40.37 30.30 14.54
N LYS A 750 -41.04 29.29 13.93
CA LYS A 750 -42.41 28.90 14.31
C LYS A 750 -42.45 28.26 15.70
N ALA A 751 -41.55 27.32 15.97
CA ALA A 751 -41.45 26.68 17.27
C ALA A 751 -41.04 27.70 18.36
N THR A 752 -40.11 28.60 18.02
CA THR A 752 -39.70 29.71 18.88
C THR A 752 -40.86 30.65 19.22
N ALA A 753 -41.73 30.97 18.26
CA ALA A 753 -42.90 31.80 18.49
C ALA A 753 -43.90 31.15 19.48
N ILE A 754 -44.16 29.84 19.35
CA ILE A 754 -45.04 29.11 20.28
C ILE A 754 -44.50 29.17 21.70
N PHE A 755 -43.19 28.99 21.88
CA PHE A 755 -42.55 29.09 23.19
C PHE A 755 -42.78 30.46 23.86
N TYR A 756 -42.62 31.55 23.11
CA TYR A 756 -42.87 32.90 23.63
C TYR A 756 -44.33 33.13 23.99
N VAL A 757 -45.27 32.66 23.17
CA VAL A 757 -46.71 32.77 23.45
C VAL A 757 -47.09 32.04 24.74
N LEU A 758 -46.62 30.80 24.93
CA LEU A 758 -46.88 30.02 26.15
C LEU A 758 -46.25 30.69 27.38
N SER A 759 -45.02 31.18 27.26
CA SER A 759 -44.33 31.87 28.35
C SER A 759 -45.08 33.14 28.80
N LEU A 760 -45.51 33.99 27.85
CA LEU A 760 -46.31 35.18 28.13
C LEU A 760 -47.66 34.84 28.77
N PHE A 761 -48.33 33.79 28.28
CA PHE A 761 -49.59 33.31 28.85
C PHE A 761 -49.43 32.93 30.33
N PHE A 762 -48.43 32.13 30.69
CA PHE A 762 -48.20 31.74 32.09
C PHE A 762 -47.80 32.91 32.99
N MET A 763 -47.07 33.89 32.46
CA MET A 763 -46.76 35.13 33.18
C MET A 763 -48.04 35.90 33.55
N PHE A 764 -48.89 36.16 32.55
CA PHE A 764 -50.14 36.90 32.73
C PHE A 764 -51.11 36.14 33.63
N TYR A 765 -51.23 34.83 33.43
CA TYR A 765 -52.03 33.93 34.25
C TYR A 765 -51.62 33.98 35.73
N THR A 766 -50.31 33.87 36.00
CA THR A 766 -49.74 33.95 37.36
C THR A 766 -50.05 35.30 38.00
N ALA A 767 -49.87 36.40 37.28
CA ALA A 767 -50.12 37.76 37.78
C ALA A 767 -51.61 38.01 38.08
N MET A 768 -52.52 37.60 37.18
CA MET A 768 -53.96 37.74 37.39
C MET A 768 -54.45 36.96 38.62
N LEU A 769 -54.05 35.70 38.74
CA LEU A 769 -54.41 34.86 39.89
C LEU A 769 -53.83 35.40 41.21
N SER A 770 -52.58 35.84 41.17
CA SER A 770 -51.90 36.49 42.27
C SER A 770 -52.67 37.71 42.80
N LEU A 771 -53.10 38.60 41.90
CA LEU A 771 -53.92 39.76 42.25
C LEU A 771 -55.31 39.37 42.77
N PHE A 772 -55.94 38.37 42.17
CA PHE A 772 -57.23 37.85 42.60
C PHE A 772 -57.18 37.28 44.02
N PHE A 773 -56.20 36.43 44.31
CA PHE A 773 -56.00 35.83 45.64
C PHE A 773 -55.67 36.86 46.69
N TRP A 774 -54.78 37.82 46.37
CA TRP A 774 -54.46 38.92 47.27
C TRP A 774 -55.72 39.69 47.68
N LYS A 775 -56.48 40.18 46.69
CA LYS A 775 -57.66 41.02 46.91
C LYS A 775 -58.78 40.29 47.64
N LYS A 776 -58.99 39.00 47.35
CA LYS A 776 -60.14 38.24 47.85
C LYS A 776 -59.94 37.70 49.26
N TRP A 777 -58.73 37.28 49.62
CA TRP A 777 -58.53 36.46 50.82
C TRP A 777 -57.52 37.02 51.83
N TRP A 778 -56.61 37.92 51.45
CA TRP A 778 -55.53 38.33 52.36
C TRP A 778 -55.29 39.84 52.39
N ASN A 779 -56.01 40.49 53.29
CA ASN A 779 -55.80 41.89 53.69
C ASN A 779 -55.54 42.02 55.20
N SER A 780 -54.79 41.10 55.78
CA SER A 780 -54.50 41.05 57.21
C SER A 780 -53.18 41.74 57.55
N ASP A 781 -53.23 42.74 58.43
CA ASP A 781 -52.04 43.42 58.94
C ASP A 781 -51.23 42.50 59.86
N ILE A 782 -49.92 42.42 59.64
CA ILE A 782 -49.03 41.59 60.46
C ILE A 782 -48.49 42.39 61.63
N LYS A 783 -48.67 41.87 62.84
CA LYS A 783 -48.11 42.44 64.07
C LYS A 783 -46.60 42.27 64.11
N LEU A 784 -45.88 43.38 64.32
CA LEU A 784 -44.42 43.42 64.50
C LEU A 784 -43.98 42.64 65.74
N LEU A 785 -42.87 41.92 65.62
CA LEU A 785 -42.25 41.20 66.73
C LEU A 785 -41.44 42.21 67.58
N PHE A 786 -41.90 42.47 68.81
CA PHE A 786 -41.23 43.39 69.76
C PHE A 786 -40.63 42.67 70.97
N GLN A 787 -41.14 41.48 71.33
CA GLN A 787 -40.69 40.72 72.49
C GLN A 787 -39.76 39.57 72.08
N SER A 788 -38.89 39.17 73.01
CA SER A 788 -37.96 38.07 72.80
C SER A 788 -38.70 36.73 72.82
N SER A 789 -38.62 35.97 71.73
CA SER A 789 -39.27 34.66 71.57
C SER A 789 -38.26 33.54 71.35
N GLU A 790 -38.62 32.32 71.73
CA GLU A 790 -37.83 31.12 71.42
C GLU A 790 -37.98 30.75 69.93
N ILE A 791 -36.87 30.53 69.23
CA ILE A 791 -36.86 30.09 67.83
C ILE A 791 -37.54 28.73 67.67
N LYS A 792 -38.54 28.65 66.80
CA LYS A 792 -39.20 27.40 66.41
C LYS A 792 -38.70 26.89 65.06
N PHE A 793 -39.02 25.63 64.73
CA PHE A 793 -38.62 25.01 63.45
C PHE A 793 -39.08 25.83 62.22
N GLY A 794 -40.31 26.33 62.24
CA GLY A 794 -40.84 27.17 61.17
C GLY A 794 -40.02 28.45 60.94
N ASP A 795 -39.47 29.04 62.01
CA ASP A 795 -38.61 30.23 61.92
C ASP A 795 -37.29 29.90 61.20
N TYR A 796 -36.69 28.72 61.44
CA TYR A 796 -35.50 28.26 60.71
C TYR A 796 -35.78 28.06 59.21
N VAL A 797 -36.94 27.47 58.87
CA VAL A 797 -37.34 27.29 57.47
C VAL A 797 -37.41 28.63 56.75
N VAL A 798 -38.06 29.64 57.34
CA VAL A 798 -38.14 30.98 56.75
C VAL A 798 -36.75 31.64 56.61
N MET A 799 -35.85 31.44 57.57
CA MET A 799 -34.47 31.95 57.45
C MET A 799 -33.68 31.27 56.32
N ILE A 800 -33.81 29.95 56.17
CA ILE A 800 -33.15 29.17 55.11
C ILE A 800 -33.67 29.61 53.73
N VAL A 801 -34.98 29.85 53.60
CA VAL A 801 -35.59 30.34 52.36
C VAL A 801 -34.91 31.62 51.84
N ILE A 802 -34.47 32.53 52.70
CA ILE A 802 -33.78 33.76 52.25
C ILE A 802 -32.44 33.44 51.59
N VAL A 803 -31.69 32.49 52.14
CA VAL A 803 -30.41 32.05 51.59
C VAL A 803 -30.63 31.31 50.27
N VAL A 804 -31.61 30.41 50.21
CA VAL A 804 -31.94 29.70 48.97
C VAL A 804 -32.44 30.67 47.89
N ASP A 805 -33.30 31.62 48.24
CA ASP A 805 -33.79 32.67 47.33
C ASP A 805 -32.63 33.47 46.69
N LEU A 806 -31.60 33.81 47.46
CA LEU A 806 -30.40 34.49 46.95
C LEU A 806 -29.75 33.69 45.82
N PHE A 807 -29.49 32.40 46.07
CA PHE A 807 -28.85 31.54 45.09
C PHE A 807 -29.77 31.22 43.90
N GLN A 808 -31.09 31.13 44.11
CA GLN A 808 -32.07 30.99 43.02
C GLN A 808 -32.08 32.18 42.07
N ILE A 809 -32.05 33.40 42.61
CA ILE A 809 -31.97 34.61 41.79
C ILE A 809 -30.64 34.66 41.03
N MET A 810 -29.53 34.30 41.68
CA MET A 810 -28.22 34.23 41.03
C MET A 810 -28.18 33.18 39.91
N GLY A 811 -28.72 31.97 40.14
CA GLY A 811 -28.74 30.89 39.15
C GLY A 811 -29.63 31.19 37.93
N MET A 812 -30.68 32.00 38.11
CA MET A 812 -31.52 32.47 36.99
C MET A 812 -30.90 33.63 36.20
N GLY A 813 -29.79 34.19 36.68
CA GLY A 813 -29.02 35.24 36.01
C GLY A 813 -28.18 34.80 34.81
N PRO A 814 -27.30 35.70 34.31
CA PRO A 814 -26.25 35.35 33.37
C PRO A 814 -25.32 34.27 33.93
N ASP A 815 -24.66 33.54 33.04
CA ASP A 815 -23.73 32.49 33.45
C ASP A 815 -22.51 33.06 34.21
N LEU A 816 -22.24 32.47 35.38
CA LEU A 816 -21.16 32.82 36.31
C LEU A 816 -19.90 31.96 36.09
N THR A 817 -20.01 30.88 35.29
CA THR A 817 -18.94 29.91 35.02
C THR A 817 -17.63 30.51 34.54
N PRO A 818 -17.62 31.51 33.64
CA PRO A 818 -16.37 31.99 33.06
C PRO A 818 -15.36 32.61 34.05
N PHE A 819 -15.80 33.02 35.24
CA PHE A 819 -14.92 33.62 36.26
C PHE A 819 -15.01 33.02 37.66
N LEU A 820 -15.93 32.08 37.93
CA LEU A 820 -16.02 31.34 39.19
C LEU A 820 -15.63 29.86 38.99
N PHE A 821 -14.38 29.61 38.58
CA PHE A 821 -13.87 28.26 38.33
C PHE A 821 -14.07 27.36 39.58
N GLY A 822 -14.88 26.31 39.46
CA GLY A 822 -15.24 25.37 40.54
C GLY A 822 -16.38 25.80 41.47
N ALA A 823 -16.61 27.10 41.68
CA ALA A 823 -17.69 27.62 42.54
C ALA A 823 -18.96 28.02 41.76
N SER A 824 -18.89 28.14 40.43
CA SER A 824 -20.01 28.56 39.58
C SER A 824 -21.22 27.64 39.65
N LYS A 825 -21.00 26.36 39.97
CA LYS A 825 -22.08 25.39 40.13
C LYS A 825 -22.81 25.50 41.47
N ILE A 826 -22.26 26.18 42.48
CA ILE A 826 -22.88 26.29 43.82
C ILE A 826 -24.26 26.98 43.75
N PRO A 827 -24.42 28.14 43.08
CA PRO A 827 -25.75 28.72 42.86
C PRO A 827 -26.70 27.76 42.15
N ASP A 828 -26.23 27.03 41.14
CA ASP A 828 -27.05 26.06 40.42
C ASP A 828 -27.49 24.90 41.33
N TYR A 829 -26.58 24.28 42.10
CA TYR A 829 -26.88 23.20 43.06
C TYR A 829 -27.86 23.64 44.15
N ILE A 830 -27.62 24.79 44.79
CA ILE A 830 -28.48 25.29 45.88
C ILE A 830 -29.84 25.72 45.34
N SER A 831 -29.88 26.31 44.14
CA SER A 831 -31.13 26.66 43.49
C SER A 831 -31.89 25.47 42.93
N VAL A 832 -31.29 24.28 42.90
CA VAL A 832 -31.80 23.08 42.22
C VAL A 832 -32.12 23.41 40.75
N ASN A 833 -31.28 24.25 40.12
CA ASN A 833 -31.37 24.56 38.71
C ASN A 833 -30.84 23.37 37.90
N MET A 834 -31.67 22.33 37.80
CA MET A 834 -31.30 21.09 37.14
C MET A 834 -30.77 21.32 35.70
N SER A 835 -31.24 22.37 35.01
CA SER A 835 -30.83 22.68 33.64
C SER A 835 -29.34 22.98 33.45
N ASN A 836 -28.65 23.37 34.53
CA ASN A 836 -27.21 23.65 34.58
C ASN A 836 -26.43 22.62 35.42
N ILE A 837 -27.06 21.97 36.40
CA ILE A 837 -26.40 20.99 37.28
C ILE A 837 -26.04 19.71 36.53
N ILE A 838 -26.96 19.24 35.70
CA ILE A 838 -26.87 17.97 34.97
C ILE A 838 -26.72 18.33 33.50
N ASN A 839 -25.68 17.80 32.83
CA ASN A 839 -25.67 17.75 31.37
C ASN A 839 -26.80 16.80 30.95
N PHE A 840 -28.01 17.36 30.89
CA PHE A 840 -29.20 16.72 30.41
C PHE A 840 -29.02 16.44 28.92
N THR A 841 -28.36 15.35 28.60
CA THR A 841 -28.39 14.76 27.26
C THR A 841 -29.22 13.47 27.36
N LYS A 842 -30.17 13.32 26.43
CA LYS A 842 -30.98 12.11 26.25
C LYS A 842 -31.82 11.76 27.49
N ASP A 843 -31.74 10.51 27.98
CA ASP A 843 -32.66 9.92 28.96
C ASP A 843 -32.72 10.65 30.31
N VAL A 844 -31.62 11.28 30.73
CA VAL A 844 -31.56 11.97 32.03
C VAL A 844 -32.50 13.18 32.05
N TYR A 845 -32.69 13.85 30.91
CA TYR A 845 -33.64 14.95 30.76
C TYR A 845 -35.07 14.48 31.05
N TRP A 846 -35.48 13.39 30.40
CA TRP A 846 -36.80 12.81 30.56
C TRP A 846 -37.05 12.35 31.99
N MET A 847 -36.05 11.77 32.66
CA MET A 847 -36.12 11.45 34.08
C MET A 847 -36.42 12.68 34.95
N GLY A 848 -35.79 13.82 34.66
CA GLY A 848 -36.06 15.08 35.34
C GLY A 848 -37.51 15.57 35.17
N VAL A 849 -38.05 15.46 33.95
CA VAL A 849 -39.46 15.77 33.65
C VAL A 849 -40.40 14.82 34.41
N TYR A 850 -40.12 13.51 34.41
CA TYR A 850 -40.93 12.50 35.13
C TYR A 850 -40.99 12.76 36.63
N VAL A 851 -39.84 12.97 37.26
CA VAL A 851 -39.75 13.26 38.70
C VAL A 851 -40.51 14.54 39.05
N THR A 852 -40.42 15.56 38.20
CA THR A 852 -41.13 16.84 38.39
C THR A 852 -42.64 16.66 38.29
N LEU A 853 -43.14 15.96 37.27
CA LEU A 853 -44.56 15.68 37.11
C LEU A 853 -45.13 14.86 38.28
N ILE A 854 -44.42 13.81 38.73
CA ILE A 854 -44.82 13.01 39.90
C ILE A 854 -44.85 13.87 41.17
N THR A 855 -43.84 14.72 41.36
CA THR A 855 -43.78 15.65 42.50
C THR A 855 -44.97 16.60 42.51
N CYS A 856 -45.37 17.13 41.34
CA CYS A 856 -46.56 17.96 41.21
C CYS A 856 -47.86 17.19 41.49
N LEU A 857 -47.98 15.94 41.06
CA LEU A 857 -49.15 15.11 41.37
C LEU A 857 -49.29 14.85 42.87
N VAL A 858 -48.19 14.51 43.55
CA VAL A 858 -48.14 14.38 45.01
C VAL A 858 -48.53 15.71 45.67
N TRP A 859 -48.00 16.82 45.16
CA TRP A 859 -48.33 18.15 45.63
C TRP A 859 -49.82 18.49 45.49
N PHE A 860 -50.46 18.13 44.37
CA PHE A 860 -51.89 18.35 44.16
C PHE A 860 -52.73 17.56 45.16
N TYR A 861 -52.38 16.28 45.38
CA TYR A 861 -53.04 15.46 46.39
C TYR A 861 -52.93 16.09 47.79
N LEU A 862 -51.73 16.49 48.21
CA LEU A 862 -51.50 17.13 49.51
C LEU A 862 -52.23 18.46 49.63
N SER A 863 -52.26 19.25 48.55
CA SER A 863 -52.99 20.51 48.48
C SER A 863 -54.49 20.32 48.68
N ILE A 864 -55.09 19.29 48.07
CA ILE A 864 -56.50 18.94 48.25
C ILE A 864 -56.79 18.57 49.70
N VAL A 865 -55.93 17.78 50.34
CA VAL A 865 -56.08 17.40 51.75
C VAL A 865 -56.14 18.62 52.65
N VAL A 866 -55.24 19.59 52.43
CA VAL A 866 -55.15 20.83 53.22
C VAL A 866 -56.34 21.77 52.95
N ILE A 867 -56.65 22.05 51.68
CA ILE A 867 -57.70 23.02 51.30
C ILE A 867 -59.07 22.58 51.80
N PHE A 868 -59.39 21.29 51.68
CA PHE A 868 -60.68 20.75 52.10
C PHE A 868 -60.71 20.28 53.56
N ARG A 869 -59.61 20.43 54.31
CA ARG A 869 -59.44 19.94 55.69
C ARG A 869 -59.94 18.51 55.87
N LEU A 870 -59.47 17.62 54.98
CA LEU A 870 -59.95 16.24 54.94
C LEU A 870 -59.59 15.46 56.21
N ASP A 871 -58.56 15.89 56.94
CA ASP A 871 -58.16 15.34 58.24
C ASP A 871 -59.17 15.66 59.36
N GLU A 872 -59.79 16.84 59.33
CA GLU A 872 -60.88 17.19 60.24
C GLU A 872 -62.18 16.48 59.83
N LYS A 873 -62.45 16.40 58.52
CA LYS A 873 -63.69 15.84 57.97
C LYS A 873 -63.75 14.32 58.05
N PHE A 874 -62.63 13.63 57.87
CA PHE A 874 -62.53 12.17 57.84
C PHE A 874 -61.49 11.67 58.86
N LYS A 875 -61.92 10.81 59.80
CA LYS A 875 -61.07 10.30 60.90
C LYS A 875 -60.05 9.22 60.48
N TYR A 876 -59.70 9.10 59.20
CA TYR A 876 -58.73 8.10 58.73
C TYR A 876 -57.29 8.55 59.00
N SER A 877 -56.43 7.60 59.43
CA SER A 877 -55.02 7.86 59.72
C SER A 877 -54.24 8.41 58.51
N VAL A 878 -54.59 7.97 57.30
CA VAL A 878 -53.98 8.42 56.05
C VAL A 878 -54.14 9.94 55.88
N PHE A 879 -55.32 10.52 56.11
CA PHE A 879 -55.52 11.96 55.95
C PHE A 879 -54.78 12.78 57.01
N LYS A 880 -54.69 12.27 58.25
CA LYS A 880 -53.91 12.93 59.30
C LYS A 880 -52.41 12.90 59.00
N PHE A 881 -51.90 11.78 58.50
CA PHE A 881 -50.52 11.65 58.05
C PHE A 881 -50.26 12.57 56.85
N SER A 882 -51.12 12.53 55.82
CA SER A 882 -51.03 13.40 54.64
C SER A 882 -51.09 14.88 55.00
N ASN A 883 -51.92 15.30 55.96
CA ASN A 883 -51.94 16.70 56.41
C ASN A 883 -50.63 17.10 57.11
N THR A 884 -50.10 16.24 57.99
CA THR A 884 -48.80 16.48 58.65
C THR A 884 -47.67 16.59 57.63
N LEU A 885 -47.67 15.70 56.63
CA LEU A 885 -46.71 15.69 55.54
C LEU A 885 -46.88 16.92 54.64
N ALA A 886 -48.12 17.33 54.34
CA ALA A 886 -48.42 18.54 53.56
C ALA A 886 -47.90 19.79 54.26
N ILE A 887 -48.17 19.97 55.56
CA ILE A 887 -47.68 21.12 56.34
C ILE A 887 -46.14 21.16 56.36
N SER A 888 -45.48 20.00 56.41
CA SER A 888 -44.01 19.92 56.42
C SER A 888 -43.39 20.18 55.05
N LEU A 889 -44.00 19.68 53.97
CA LEU A 889 -43.48 19.80 52.60
C LEU A 889 -43.90 21.08 51.88
N MET A 890 -44.96 21.76 52.32
CA MET A 890 -45.47 23.00 51.70
C MET A 890 -44.44 24.12 51.51
N PRO A 891 -43.58 24.46 52.48
CA PRO A 891 -42.52 25.46 52.25
C PRO A 891 -41.42 24.92 51.31
N ILE A 892 -41.22 23.60 51.26
CA ILE A 892 -40.22 22.98 50.38
C ILE A 892 -40.73 22.96 48.94
N ILE A 893 -41.90 22.39 48.67
CA ILE A 893 -42.43 22.27 47.30
C ILE A 893 -42.99 23.60 46.79
N GLY A 894 -43.77 24.28 47.63
CA GLY A 894 -44.48 25.50 47.25
C GLY A 894 -43.59 26.74 47.20
N ASP A 895 -42.47 26.79 47.92
CA ASP A 895 -41.56 27.94 47.95
C ASP A 895 -40.14 27.61 47.44
N LEU A 896 -39.44 26.64 48.03
CA LEU A 896 -38.07 26.28 47.62
C LEU A 896 -38.02 25.66 46.22
N LEU A 897 -38.87 24.67 45.90
CA LEU A 897 -38.85 23.98 44.60
C LEU A 897 -39.73 24.66 43.54
N PHE A 898 -40.41 25.76 43.88
CA PHE A 898 -41.29 26.44 42.94
C PHE A 898 -40.60 26.84 41.64
N LEU A 899 -39.44 27.51 41.75
CA LEU A 899 -38.68 28.00 40.61
C LEU A 899 -38.06 26.85 39.79
N PRO A 900 -37.45 25.82 40.39
CA PRO A 900 -37.04 24.58 39.70
C PRO A 900 -38.17 23.88 38.94
N ILE A 901 -39.32 23.66 39.58
CA ILE A 901 -40.47 22.97 38.99
C ILE A 901 -40.98 23.73 37.77
N VAL A 902 -41.20 25.05 37.91
CA VAL A 902 -41.66 25.90 36.80
C VAL A 902 -40.63 25.91 35.67
N SER A 903 -39.34 25.96 36.00
CA SER A 903 -38.25 25.97 35.02
C SER A 903 -38.16 24.67 34.21
N ILE A 904 -38.30 23.50 34.83
CA ILE A 904 -38.29 22.20 34.14
C ILE A 904 -39.55 22.02 33.29
N LEU A 905 -40.73 22.38 33.81
CA LEU A 905 -41.98 22.25 33.06
C LEU A 905 -42.07 23.22 31.87
N LEU A 906 -41.43 24.40 31.94
CA LEU A 906 -41.31 25.29 30.78
C LEU A 906 -40.21 24.84 29.81
N PHE A 907 -39.24 24.05 30.26
CA PHE A 907 -38.15 23.53 29.43
C PHE A 907 -38.66 22.63 28.30
N ILE A 908 -39.77 21.93 28.52
CA ILE A 908 -40.33 21.04 27.50
C ILE A 908 -40.83 21.76 26.24
N PHE A 909 -40.96 23.09 26.28
CA PHE A 909 -41.37 23.87 25.12
C PHE A 909 -40.19 24.50 24.37
N ASP A 910 -38.96 24.19 24.79
CA ASP A 910 -37.71 24.78 24.32
C ASP A 910 -37.20 24.13 23.02
N CYS A 911 -37.88 24.45 21.91
CA CYS A 911 -37.71 23.82 20.59
C CYS A 911 -37.19 24.80 19.52
N HIS A 912 -36.12 25.54 19.80
CA HIS A 912 -35.66 26.63 18.93
C HIS A 912 -34.96 26.18 17.65
N GLU A 913 -34.39 24.98 17.65
CA GLU A 913 -33.61 24.43 16.54
C GLU A 913 -34.39 23.32 15.84
N GLY A 914 -34.13 23.14 14.55
CA GLY A 914 -34.70 22.07 13.75
C GLY A 914 -33.80 21.68 12.58
N THR A 915 -34.11 20.55 11.95
CA THR A 915 -33.50 20.14 10.69
C THR A 915 -34.18 20.77 9.47
N GLY A 916 -35.19 21.62 9.71
CA GLY A 916 -35.98 22.30 8.69
C GLY A 916 -36.91 23.37 9.29
N GLU A 917 -37.65 24.05 8.41
CA GLU A 917 -38.53 25.18 8.77
C GLU A 917 -39.93 24.76 9.25
N SER A 918 -40.29 23.47 9.14
CA SER A 918 -41.59 23.01 9.61
C SER A 918 -41.59 22.83 11.13
N LEU A 919 -42.75 23.00 11.77
CA LEU A 919 -42.87 22.89 13.23
C LEU A 919 -42.42 21.50 13.72
N THR A 920 -42.72 20.45 12.95
CA THR A 920 -42.45 19.07 13.32
C THR A 920 -41.04 18.58 12.98
N GLU A 921 -40.22 19.44 12.37
CA GLU A 921 -38.79 19.23 12.14
C GLU A 921 -37.95 19.97 13.19
N SER A 922 -38.57 20.75 14.09
CA SER A 922 -37.90 21.24 15.29
C SER A 922 -37.64 20.10 16.26
N PHE A 923 -36.56 20.17 17.02
CA PHE A 923 -36.19 19.19 18.03
C PHE A 923 -35.96 19.87 19.38
N LEU A 924 -36.03 19.08 20.45
CA LEU A 924 -35.88 19.61 21.79
C LEU A 924 -34.43 19.98 22.07
N THR A 925 -34.18 21.20 22.57
CA THR A 925 -32.80 21.72 22.75
C THR A 925 -31.91 20.82 23.63
N LYS A 926 -32.48 20.05 24.58
CA LYS A 926 -31.72 19.11 25.45
C LYS A 926 -31.73 17.66 24.97
N ASP A 927 -32.55 17.35 23.99
CA ASP A 927 -32.63 16.03 23.39
C ASP A 927 -32.97 16.16 21.91
N CYS A 928 -31.93 16.41 21.11
CA CYS A 928 -32.03 16.53 19.66
C CYS A 928 -32.45 15.23 18.96
N SER A 929 -32.59 14.11 19.68
CA SER A 929 -33.18 12.89 19.13
C SER A 929 -34.72 12.90 19.15
N THR A 930 -35.33 13.77 19.98
CA THR A 930 -36.78 13.91 20.06
C THR A 930 -37.25 15.14 19.28
N TYR A 931 -37.96 14.90 18.18
CA TYR A 931 -38.64 15.96 17.44
C TYR A 931 -39.79 16.55 18.26
N CYS A 932 -39.86 17.87 18.29
CA CYS A 932 -40.88 18.60 18.99
C CYS A 932 -42.24 18.47 18.31
N TRP A 933 -43.27 18.56 19.14
CA TRP A 933 -44.68 18.52 18.72
C TRP A 933 -45.12 17.22 18.02
N LYS A 934 -44.33 16.15 18.13
CA LYS A 934 -44.66 14.78 17.71
C LYS A 934 -44.62 13.81 18.89
N ASP A 935 -45.32 12.68 18.75
CA ASP A 935 -45.25 11.51 19.61
C ASP A 935 -45.18 11.82 21.12
N HIS A 936 -44.14 11.32 21.80
CA HIS A 936 -43.91 11.49 23.23
C HIS A 936 -43.80 12.96 23.65
N HIS A 937 -43.12 13.80 22.87
CA HIS A 937 -42.97 15.21 23.20
C HIS A 937 -44.33 15.93 23.30
N LEU A 938 -45.23 15.66 22.35
CA LEU A 938 -46.57 16.25 22.35
C LEU A 938 -47.35 15.85 23.60
N THR A 939 -47.31 14.56 23.98
CA THR A 939 -47.99 14.07 25.19
C THR A 939 -47.49 14.79 26.45
N TYR A 940 -46.17 14.88 26.64
CA TYR A 940 -45.60 15.52 27.82
C TYR A 940 -45.73 17.05 27.83
N SER A 941 -45.78 17.67 26.66
CA SER A 941 -46.10 19.09 26.50
C SER A 941 -47.50 19.39 27.05
N ILE A 942 -48.51 18.61 26.66
CA ILE A 942 -49.90 18.76 27.14
C ILE A 942 -49.98 18.55 28.65
N LEU A 943 -49.34 17.50 29.17
CA LEU A 943 -49.29 17.22 30.60
C LEU A 943 -48.62 18.36 31.39
N SER A 944 -47.56 18.96 30.85
CA SER A 944 -46.86 20.08 31.47
C SER A 944 -47.71 21.35 31.50
N ILE A 945 -48.47 21.64 30.43
CA ILE A 945 -49.45 22.75 30.42
C ILE A 945 -50.48 22.57 31.53
N PHE A 946 -51.11 21.40 31.60
CA PHE A 946 -52.13 21.10 32.62
C PHE A 946 -51.55 21.19 34.04
N THR A 947 -50.34 20.67 34.22
CA THR A 947 -49.64 20.74 35.51
C THR A 947 -49.33 22.18 35.91
N LEU A 948 -48.82 23.02 35.01
CA LEU A 948 -48.55 24.44 35.29
C LEU A 948 -49.83 25.22 35.63
N LEU A 949 -50.93 24.97 34.90
CA LEU A 949 -52.22 25.61 35.16
C LEU A 949 -52.75 25.33 36.57
N ILE A 950 -52.44 24.18 37.16
CA ILE A 950 -52.89 23.81 38.51
C ILE A 950 -51.83 24.18 39.57
N PHE A 951 -50.56 23.93 39.28
CA PHE A 951 -49.44 24.13 40.21
C PHE A 951 -49.22 25.59 40.58
N LEU A 952 -49.27 26.50 39.60
CA LEU A 952 -49.06 27.93 39.83
C LEU A 952 -50.10 28.52 40.80
N PRO A 953 -51.43 28.41 40.56
CA PRO A 953 -52.42 28.95 41.50
C PRO A 953 -52.34 28.29 42.87
N LEU A 954 -52.22 26.97 42.95
CA LEU A 954 -52.17 26.25 44.22
C LEU A 954 -50.97 26.69 45.06
N SER A 955 -49.79 26.78 44.46
CA SER A 955 -48.57 27.15 45.20
C SER A 955 -48.63 28.60 45.69
N ILE A 956 -49.16 29.52 44.90
CA ILE A 956 -49.32 30.93 45.31
C ILE A 956 -50.36 31.07 46.43
N PHE A 957 -51.48 30.36 46.32
CA PHE A 957 -52.55 30.35 47.33
C PHE A 957 -52.09 29.73 48.65
N LEU A 958 -51.35 28.62 48.60
CA LEU A 958 -50.99 27.85 49.78
C LEU A 958 -49.82 28.44 50.60
N ARG A 959 -48.96 29.26 49.98
CA ARG A 959 -47.85 29.93 50.68
C ARG A 959 -48.32 30.77 51.90
N PRO A 960 -49.32 31.67 51.77
CA PRO A 960 -49.91 32.34 52.93
C PRO A 960 -50.63 31.38 53.89
N VAL A 961 -51.40 30.41 53.37
CA VAL A 961 -52.18 29.44 54.18
C VAL A 961 -51.29 28.64 55.11
N TRP A 962 -50.09 28.25 54.65
CA TRP A 962 -49.12 27.54 55.46
C TRP A 962 -48.82 28.23 56.79
N GLN A 963 -48.70 29.56 56.78
CA GLN A 963 -48.38 30.35 57.96
C GLN A 963 -49.53 30.40 58.97
N GLU A 964 -50.75 30.19 58.51
CA GLU A 964 -51.93 30.09 59.38
C GLU A 964 -52.04 28.68 60.00
N LEU A 965 -51.58 27.64 59.28
CA LEU A 965 -51.60 26.25 59.75
C LEU A 965 -50.51 25.96 60.79
N VAL A 966 -49.36 26.62 60.72
CA VAL A 966 -48.28 26.46 61.70
C VAL A 966 -48.46 27.44 62.86
N ALA A 967 -49.26 27.04 63.85
CA ALA A 967 -49.63 27.88 64.99
C ALA A 967 -48.45 28.41 65.84
N GLU A 968 -47.28 27.77 65.77
CA GLU A 968 -46.12 28.06 66.64
C GLU A 968 -45.06 29.00 66.01
N MET A 969 -45.29 29.57 64.81
CA MET A 969 -44.27 30.39 64.13
C MET A 969 -44.23 31.84 64.63
N ASN A 970 -43.05 32.32 65.02
CA ASN A 970 -42.86 33.71 65.48
C ASN A 970 -42.66 34.67 64.31
N ILE A 971 -41.94 34.23 63.28
CA ILE A 971 -41.66 35.00 62.06
C ILE A 971 -42.83 34.83 61.10
N LYS A 972 -43.62 35.88 60.92
CA LYS A 972 -44.73 35.92 59.95
C LYS A 972 -44.33 36.72 58.72
N THR A 973 -44.75 36.24 57.55
CA THR A 973 -44.41 36.85 56.26
C THR A 973 -45.64 37.52 55.67
N ASN A 974 -45.45 38.68 55.05
CA ASN A 974 -46.52 39.41 54.37
C ASN A 974 -47.04 38.61 53.17
N SER A 975 -48.36 38.39 53.11
CA SER A 975 -49.00 37.72 51.95
C SER A 975 -48.70 38.46 50.64
N ILE A 976 -48.64 39.79 50.67
CA ILE A 976 -48.25 40.63 49.53
C ILE A 976 -46.83 40.28 49.04
N PHE A 977 -45.91 39.99 49.97
CA PHE A 977 -44.55 39.57 49.61
C PHE A 977 -44.53 38.21 48.93
N HIS A 978 -45.25 37.21 49.47
CA HIS A 978 -45.30 35.87 48.87
C HIS A 978 -45.86 35.90 47.43
N ILE A 979 -46.88 36.71 47.21
CA ILE A 979 -47.54 36.87 45.92
C ILE A 979 -46.61 37.56 44.91
N THR A 980 -46.02 38.70 45.28
CA THR A 980 -45.06 39.39 44.42
C THR A 980 -43.79 38.58 44.17
N LYS A 981 -43.33 37.79 45.15
CA LYS A 981 -42.26 36.81 44.99
C LYS A 981 -42.61 35.76 43.92
N GLY A 982 -43.83 35.22 43.93
CA GLY A 982 -44.28 34.25 42.92
C GLY A 982 -44.25 34.82 41.50
N ILE A 983 -44.77 36.04 41.32
CA ILE A 983 -44.72 36.75 40.03
C ILE A 983 -43.26 36.96 39.57
N LEU A 984 -42.41 37.43 40.49
CA LEU A 984 -40.99 37.64 40.23
C LEU A 984 -40.30 36.33 39.80
N GLN A 985 -40.55 35.22 40.50
CA GLN A 985 -39.94 33.91 40.20
C GLN A 985 -40.33 33.42 38.79
N VAL A 986 -41.63 33.50 38.42
CA VAL A 986 -42.07 33.11 37.06
C VAL A 986 -41.44 34.00 35.99
N LEU A 987 -41.39 35.32 36.23
CA LEU A 987 -40.74 36.27 35.31
C LEU A 987 -39.25 35.99 35.14
N LEU A 988 -38.53 35.66 36.22
CA LEU A 988 -37.11 35.29 36.17
C LEU A 988 -36.89 34.02 35.34
N VAL A 989 -37.74 32.99 35.49
CA VAL A 989 -37.67 31.78 34.67
C VAL A 989 -37.89 32.11 33.19
N ILE A 990 -38.90 32.92 32.86
CA ILE A 990 -39.17 33.29 31.47
C ILE A 990 -37.99 34.08 30.88
N LEU A 991 -37.48 35.10 31.56
CA LEU A 991 -36.33 35.87 31.09
C LEU A 991 -35.09 34.97 30.89
N ASN A 992 -34.88 34.02 31.81
CA ASN A 992 -33.78 33.05 31.73
C ASN A 992 -33.90 32.13 30.51
N ARG A 993 -35.11 31.80 30.06
CA ARG A 993 -35.32 30.94 28.89
C ARG A 993 -35.38 31.70 27.58
N THR A 994 -35.71 32.98 27.63
CA THR A 994 -35.90 33.81 26.44
C THR A 994 -34.66 34.66 26.18
N VAL A 995 -34.42 35.68 26.99
CA VAL A 995 -33.39 36.70 26.77
C VAL A 995 -31.98 36.14 26.97
N LYS A 996 -31.75 35.30 28.00
CA LYS A 996 -30.41 34.77 28.31
C LYS A 996 -29.76 34.03 27.14
N LYS A 997 -30.56 33.31 26.35
CA LYS A 997 -30.08 32.53 25.20
C LYS A 997 -29.55 33.41 24.08
N VAL A 998 -30.23 34.51 23.81
CA VAL A 998 -29.87 35.44 22.74
C VAL A 998 -28.74 36.37 23.20
N HIS A 999 -28.87 36.98 24.39
CA HIS A 999 -27.93 37.96 24.91
C HIS A 999 -27.78 37.88 26.44
N GLN A 1000 -26.72 37.21 26.91
CA GLN A 1000 -26.39 37.05 28.33
C GLN A 1000 -26.25 38.39 29.09
N SER A 1001 -25.59 39.38 28.48
CA SER A 1001 -25.38 40.70 29.08
C SER A 1001 -26.69 41.48 29.23
N ALA A 1002 -27.52 41.51 28.18
CA ALA A 1002 -28.83 42.17 28.19
C ALA A 1002 -29.77 41.54 29.23
N HIS A 1003 -29.79 40.21 29.31
CA HIS A 1003 -30.52 39.46 30.32
C HIS A 1003 -30.16 39.89 31.75
N GLY A 1004 -28.86 39.98 32.04
CA GLY A 1004 -28.39 40.39 33.35
C GLY A 1004 -28.78 41.82 33.73
N VAL A 1005 -28.67 42.78 32.80
CA VAL A 1005 -29.10 44.17 33.01
C VAL A 1005 -30.60 44.25 33.32
N ILE A 1006 -31.43 43.54 32.56
CA ILE A 1006 -32.89 43.50 32.78
C ILE A 1006 -33.21 42.94 34.17
N ILE A 1007 -32.57 41.85 34.58
CA ILE A 1007 -32.78 41.28 35.92
C ILE A 1007 -32.33 42.26 37.01
N VAL A 1008 -31.18 42.93 36.86
CA VAL A 1008 -30.73 43.91 37.86
C VAL A 1008 -31.74 45.04 38.03
N LEU A 1009 -32.28 45.59 36.94
CA LEU A 1009 -33.33 46.61 36.99
C LEU A 1009 -34.58 46.09 37.70
N LEU A 1010 -35.00 44.86 37.38
CA LEU A 1010 -36.13 44.19 38.02
C LEU A 1010 -35.93 44.03 39.54
N LEU A 1011 -34.74 43.61 39.96
CA LEU A 1011 -34.40 43.42 41.37
C LEU A 1011 -34.28 44.75 42.13
N ILE A 1012 -33.86 45.83 41.48
CA ILE A 1012 -33.89 47.18 42.06
C ILE A 1012 -35.34 47.59 42.34
N VAL A 1013 -36.25 47.44 41.37
CA VAL A 1013 -37.69 47.72 41.55
C VAL A 1013 -38.26 46.86 42.68
N TYR A 1014 -37.90 45.57 42.72
CA TYR A 1014 -38.33 44.67 43.78
C TYR A 1014 -37.77 45.07 45.15
N SER A 1015 -36.51 45.51 45.24
CA SER A 1015 -35.90 45.99 46.49
C SER A 1015 -36.60 47.24 47.02
N LEU A 1016 -36.93 48.20 46.15
CA LEU A 1016 -37.72 49.39 46.51
C LEU A 1016 -39.10 49.01 47.06
N PHE A 1017 -39.76 48.05 46.42
CA PHE A 1017 -41.03 47.50 46.88
C PHE A 1017 -40.90 46.84 48.27
N LEU A 1018 -39.88 46.01 48.50
CA LEU A 1018 -39.66 45.38 49.82
C LEU A 1018 -39.39 46.39 50.93
N ASN A 1019 -38.75 47.52 50.61
CA ASN A 1019 -38.49 48.57 51.59
C ASN A 1019 -39.80 49.24 52.05
N ARG A 1020 -40.78 49.37 51.14
CA ARG A 1020 -42.10 49.94 51.43
C ARG A 1020 -42.98 48.99 52.24
N TYR A 1021 -43.07 47.73 51.84
CA TYR A 1021 -44.06 46.78 52.37
C TYR A 1021 -43.56 45.89 53.51
N LYS A 1022 -42.24 45.81 53.72
CA LYS A 1022 -41.55 44.99 54.74
C LYS A 1022 -41.98 43.50 54.70
N PRO A 1023 -41.14 42.60 54.16
CA PRO A 1023 -41.55 41.22 53.91
C PRO A 1023 -41.90 40.42 55.17
N PHE A 1024 -41.28 40.71 56.31
CA PHE A 1024 -41.44 39.99 57.56
C PHE A 1024 -41.82 40.92 58.72
N ASN A 1025 -42.45 40.37 59.75
CA ASN A 1025 -42.68 41.07 61.02
C ASN A 1025 -41.43 41.22 61.90
N TYR A 1026 -40.30 40.65 61.48
CA TYR A 1026 -39.02 40.72 62.20
C TYR A 1026 -38.04 41.66 61.48
N PRO A 1027 -37.71 42.84 62.05
CA PRO A 1027 -36.87 43.85 61.38
C PRO A 1027 -35.49 43.35 60.92
N ARG A 1028 -34.84 42.49 61.72
CA ARG A 1028 -33.53 41.93 61.38
C ARG A 1028 -33.60 41.06 60.13
N LEU A 1029 -34.69 40.31 59.94
CA LEU A 1029 -34.88 39.47 58.77
C LEU A 1029 -35.17 40.30 57.51
N ASN A 1030 -35.93 41.40 57.65
CA ASN A 1030 -36.13 42.37 56.56
C ASN A 1030 -34.80 42.95 56.07
N MET A 1031 -33.88 43.28 56.98
CA MET A 1031 -32.53 43.72 56.63
C MET A 1031 -31.77 42.63 55.87
N TRP A 1032 -31.76 41.38 56.36
CA TRP A 1032 -31.08 40.28 55.66
C TRP A 1032 -31.66 39.99 54.27
N LYS A 1033 -32.98 40.11 54.09
CA LYS A 1033 -33.60 39.96 52.76
C LYS A 1033 -33.20 41.10 51.80
N GLN A 1034 -33.09 42.33 52.29
CA GLN A 1034 -32.59 43.44 51.47
C GLN A 1034 -31.12 43.26 51.10
N LEU A 1035 -30.29 42.81 52.03
CA LEU A 1035 -28.88 42.49 51.76
C LEU A 1035 -28.74 41.33 50.78
N SER A 1036 -29.61 40.32 50.85
CA SER A 1036 -29.61 39.20 49.90
C SER A 1036 -29.93 39.68 48.48
N ILE A 1037 -30.88 40.61 48.31
CA ILE A 1037 -31.17 41.18 46.99
C ILE A 1037 -30.00 42.06 46.51
N ALA A 1038 -29.39 42.84 47.39
CA ALA A 1038 -28.20 43.63 47.04
C ALA A 1038 -27.03 42.73 46.59
N ALA A 1039 -26.80 41.61 47.27
CA ALA A 1039 -25.79 40.62 46.90
C ALA A 1039 -26.11 39.96 45.54
N ALA A 1040 -27.37 39.64 45.28
CA ALA A 1040 -27.80 39.15 43.97
C ALA A 1040 -27.57 40.20 42.87
N CYS A 1041 -28.01 41.45 43.07
CA CYS A 1041 -27.79 42.55 42.13
C CYS A 1041 -26.30 42.75 41.81
N TRP A 1042 -25.44 42.78 42.84
CA TRP A 1042 -24.00 42.90 42.66
C TRP A 1042 -23.43 41.76 41.81
N SER A 1043 -23.80 40.52 42.16
CA SER A 1043 -23.34 39.32 41.46
C SER A 1043 -23.74 39.33 39.98
N LEU A 1044 -24.99 39.73 39.68
CA LEU A 1044 -25.51 39.80 38.33
C LEU A 1044 -24.91 40.95 37.51
N LEU A 1045 -24.62 42.09 38.16
CA LEU A 1045 -23.97 43.23 37.52
C LEU A 1045 -22.54 42.88 37.10
N ILE A 1046 -21.78 42.22 37.98
CA ILE A 1046 -20.44 41.71 37.67
C ILE A 1046 -20.50 40.68 36.53
N ALA A 1047 -21.44 39.75 36.55
CA ALA A 1047 -21.61 38.77 35.48
C ALA A 1047 -21.93 39.44 34.13
N SER A 1048 -22.82 40.44 34.13
CA SER A 1048 -23.18 41.19 32.93
C SER A 1048 -21.99 41.97 32.37
N GLY A 1049 -21.16 42.56 33.23
CA GLY A 1049 -19.93 43.27 32.86
C GLY A 1049 -18.88 42.36 32.23
N TYR A 1050 -18.73 41.13 32.74
CA TYR A 1050 -17.87 40.11 32.13
C TYR A 1050 -18.32 39.81 30.69
N TRP A 1051 -19.61 39.48 30.50
CA TRP A 1051 -20.17 39.13 29.19
C TRP A 1051 -20.22 40.30 28.20
N LEU A 1052 -19.99 41.54 28.65
CA LEU A 1052 -19.90 42.73 27.80
C LEU A 1052 -18.46 42.97 27.28
N THR A 1053 -17.45 42.66 28.09
CA THR A 1053 -16.07 43.15 27.86
C THR A 1053 -15.04 42.05 27.58
N PHE A 1054 -15.32 40.79 27.95
CA PHE A 1054 -14.41 39.64 27.77
C PHE A 1054 -12.97 39.85 28.30
N VAL A 1055 -12.81 40.65 29.37
CA VAL A 1055 -11.52 40.86 30.07
C VAL A 1055 -11.16 39.64 30.95
N TYR A 1056 -9.88 39.48 31.32
CA TYR A 1056 -9.37 38.38 32.14
C TYR A 1056 -10.25 38.02 33.36
N SER A 1057 -10.63 36.74 33.45
CA SER A 1057 -11.55 36.20 34.45
C SER A 1057 -11.17 36.47 35.93
N TYR A 1058 -9.87 36.51 36.26
CA TYR A 1058 -9.42 36.69 37.65
C TYR A 1058 -9.75 38.08 38.22
N MET A 1059 -9.80 39.13 37.38
CA MET A 1059 -10.14 40.48 37.82
C MET A 1059 -11.61 40.55 38.29
N TRP A 1060 -12.50 39.92 37.54
CA TRP A 1060 -13.93 39.84 37.87
C TRP A 1060 -14.18 39.04 39.14
N LEU A 1061 -13.43 37.97 39.38
CA LEU A 1061 -13.49 37.22 40.63
C LEU A 1061 -13.10 38.09 41.84
N CYS A 1062 -12.03 38.88 41.72
CA CYS A 1062 -11.61 39.80 42.79
C CYS A 1062 -12.69 40.84 43.10
N LEU A 1063 -13.29 41.45 42.06
CA LEU A 1063 -14.39 42.40 42.22
C LEU A 1063 -15.64 41.75 42.85
N PHE A 1064 -15.96 40.53 42.41
CA PHE A 1064 -17.05 39.73 42.97
C PHE A 1064 -16.84 39.52 44.49
N ALA A 1065 -15.69 38.97 44.89
CA ALA A 1065 -15.36 38.69 46.29
C ALA A 1065 -15.34 39.96 47.14
N PHE A 1066 -14.76 41.05 46.62
CA PHE A 1066 -14.68 42.32 47.30
C PHE A 1066 -16.07 42.90 47.62
N GLY A 1067 -16.99 42.88 46.66
CA GLY A 1067 -18.35 43.36 46.90
C GLY A 1067 -19.13 42.51 47.91
N TRP A 1068 -18.97 41.18 47.90
CA TRP A 1068 -19.58 40.31 48.92
C TRP A 1068 -19.04 40.60 50.33
N ILE A 1069 -17.74 40.84 50.48
CA ILE A 1069 -17.13 41.23 51.77
C ILE A 1069 -17.73 42.54 52.27
N ILE A 1070 -17.89 43.54 51.39
CA ILE A 1070 -18.50 44.83 51.74
C ILE A 1070 -19.96 44.66 52.16
N ILE A 1071 -20.77 43.98 51.36
CA ILE A 1071 -22.21 43.78 51.64
C ILE A 1071 -22.39 43.01 52.96
N GLY A 1072 -21.65 41.92 53.16
CA GLY A 1072 -21.66 41.15 54.39
C GLY A 1072 -21.18 41.95 55.60
N GLY A 1073 -20.11 42.73 55.46
CA GLY A 1073 -19.59 43.61 56.50
C GLY A 1073 -20.58 44.68 56.93
N ILE A 1074 -21.23 45.36 55.97
CA ILE A 1074 -22.31 46.31 56.22
C ILE A 1074 -23.47 45.62 56.95
N GLY A 1075 -23.83 44.41 56.53
CA GLY A 1075 -24.89 43.63 57.16
C GLY A 1075 -24.60 43.30 58.63
N ILE A 1076 -23.41 42.80 58.93
CA ILE A 1076 -22.98 42.49 60.31
C ILE A 1076 -22.94 43.76 61.16
N PHE A 1077 -22.44 44.87 60.60
CA PHE A 1077 -22.40 46.15 61.29
C PHE A 1077 -23.80 46.69 61.62
N LEU A 1078 -24.71 46.71 60.64
CA LEU A 1078 -26.10 47.14 60.81
C LEU A 1078 -26.84 46.23 61.80
N GLN A 1079 -26.61 44.92 61.72
CA GLN A 1079 -27.17 43.95 62.63
C GLN A 1079 -26.79 44.27 64.09
N LYS A 1080 -25.49 44.46 64.37
CA LYS A 1080 -25.01 44.77 65.73
C LYS A 1080 -25.53 46.11 66.25
N ARG A 1081 -25.67 47.10 65.38
CA ARG A 1081 -25.99 48.49 65.79
C ARG A 1081 -27.47 48.81 65.86
N LYS A 1082 -28.29 48.32 64.91
CA LYS A 1082 -29.68 48.77 64.71
C LYS A 1082 -30.74 47.67 64.90
N PHE A 1083 -30.37 46.40 64.80
CA PHE A 1083 -31.34 45.30 64.74
C PHE A 1083 -31.04 44.21 65.80
N PRO A 1084 -31.52 44.37 67.05
CA PRO A 1084 -31.26 43.42 68.12
C PRO A 1084 -31.85 42.03 67.82
N SER A 1085 -31.27 40.98 68.43
CA SER A 1085 -31.81 39.63 68.36
C SER A 1085 -33.04 39.51 69.25
N LEU A 1086 -34.23 39.41 68.64
CA LEU A 1086 -35.48 39.14 69.36
C LEU A 1086 -35.81 37.64 69.40
N LEU A 1087 -34.91 36.83 68.85
CA LEU A 1087 -35.04 35.39 68.78
C LEU A 1087 -33.86 34.76 69.51
N PHE A 1088 -34.13 33.83 70.42
CA PHE A 1088 -33.10 33.09 71.15
C PHE A 1088 -33.33 31.57 71.02
N SER A 1089 -32.25 30.82 70.98
CA SER A 1089 -32.26 29.35 71.06
C SER A 1089 -32.13 28.96 72.53
N GLN A 1090 -32.90 27.96 72.99
CA GLN A 1090 -32.59 27.31 74.26
C GLN A 1090 -31.16 26.75 74.20
N LYS A 1091 -30.35 26.96 75.25
CA LYS A 1091 -29.03 26.32 75.38
C LYS A 1091 -29.21 24.82 75.20
N SER A 1092 -28.66 24.26 74.12
CA SER A 1092 -28.68 22.82 73.90
C SER A 1092 -27.93 22.10 75.03
N LEU A 1093 -28.40 20.90 75.37
CA LEU A 1093 -27.63 19.97 76.20
C LEU A 1093 -26.25 19.78 75.57
N ASP A 1094 -25.19 19.87 76.37
CA ASP A 1094 -23.82 19.66 75.91
C ASP A 1094 -23.67 18.19 75.48
N ILE A 1095 -23.86 17.94 74.18
CA ILE A 1095 -23.75 16.60 73.57
C ILE A 1095 -22.36 16.03 73.83
N SER A 1096 -21.32 16.86 73.98
CA SER A 1096 -19.99 16.39 74.38
C SER A 1096 -19.97 15.84 75.81
N ALA A 1097 -20.74 16.46 76.71
CA ALA A 1097 -20.91 15.97 78.08
C ALA A 1097 -21.77 14.71 78.12
N LEU A 1098 -22.80 14.60 77.27
CA LEU A 1098 -23.63 13.39 77.17
C LEU A 1098 -22.84 12.23 76.56
N VAL A 1099 -22.07 12.45 75.49
CA VAL A 1099 -21.20 11.44 74.85
C VAL A 1099 -20.07 11.03 75.79
N LYS A 1100 -19.46 11.98 76.52
CA LYS A 1100 -18.51 11.63 77.60
C LYS A 1100 -19.19 10.79 78.69
N PHE A 1101 -20.42 11.11 79.07
CA PHE A 1101 -21.19 10.36 80.06
C PHE A 1101 -21.52 8.92 79.60
N THR A 1102 -21.83 8.72 78.32
CA THR A 1102 -22.17 7.38 77.79
C THR A 1102 -20.95 6.50 77.51
N PHE A 1103 -19.77 7.09 77.24
CA PHE A 1103 -18.59 6.36 76.76
C PHE A 1103 -17.36 6.41 77.68
N THR A 1104 -17.43 7.02 78.87
CA THR A 1104 -16.33 6.96 79.85
C THR A 1104 -16.71 6.19 81.10
N ASN A 1105 -15.85 5.24 81.50
CA ASN A 1105 -16.03 4.40 82.70
C ASN A 1105 -15.64 5.11 84.01
N THR A 1106 -15.27 6.40 83.96
CA THR A 1106 -14.84 7.18 85.13
C THR A 1106 -15.42 8.59 85.06
N ILE A 1107 -16.41 8.88 85.90
CA ILE A 1107 -17.05 10.20 85.99
C ILE A 1107 -16.66 10.86 87.31
N LYS A 1108 -16.10 12.08 87.25
CA LYS A 1108 -16.01 12.98 88.41
C LYS A 1108 -17.39 13.60 88.64
N LEU A 1109 -17.98 13.40 89.81
CA LEU A 1109 -19.37 13.76 90.14
C LEU A 1109 -19.67 15.27 90.03
N GLU A 1110 -18.64 16.13 90.01
CA GLU A 1110 -18.78 17.59 89.99
C GLU A 1110 -19.20 18.17 88.61
N SER A 1111 -19.14 17.39 87.53
CA SER A 1111 -19.45 17.88 86.18
C SER A 1111 -20.90 17.64 85.72
N LEU A 1112 -21.78 17.14 86.58
CA LEU A 1112 -23.17 16.84 86.21
C LEU A 1112 -24.14 17.95 86.66
N PRO A 1113 -25.03 18.44 85.77
CA PRO A 1113 -26.12 19.33 86.18
C PRO A 1113 -27.20 18.49 86.88
N ILE A 1114 -27.11 18.41 88.21
CA ILE A 1114 -27.92 17.52 89.09
C ILE A 1114 -29.44 17.79 89.02
N HIS A 1115 -29.91 18.86 88.36
CA HIS A 1115 -31.29 19.31 88.53
C HIS A 1115 -32.39 18.54 87.75
N ARG A 1116 -32.06 17.57 86.87
CA ARG A 1116 -33.08 16.88 86.03
C ARG A 1116 -32.85 15.39 85.73
N MET A 1117 -32.28 14.61 86.65
CA MET A 1117 -32.28 13.14 86.52
C MET A 1117 -33.03 12.50 87.69
N SER A 1118 -34.35 12.50 87.64
CA SER A 1118 -35.19 11.77 88.62
C SER A 1118 -35.85 10.51 88.06
N THR A 1119 -35.61 10.12 86.80
CA THR A 1119 -36.24 8.93 86.21
C THR A 1119 -35.35 8.29 85.13
N VAL A 1120 -34.32 7.54 85.53
CA VAL A 1120 -33.73 6.49 84.68
C VAL A 1120 -33.40 5.29 85.55
N ASN A 1121 -33.97 4.14 85.22
CA ASN A 1121 -33.77 2.85 85.90
C ASN A 1121 -32.29 2.44 85.83
N TYR A 1122 -31.70 2.17 86.98
CA TYR A 1122 -30.34 1.65 87.11
C TYR A 1122 -30.31 0.16 86.73
N ALA A 1123 -29.70 -0.15 85.58
CA ALA A 1123 -29.16 -1.47 85.31
C ALA A 1123 -27.72 -1.54 85.84
N THR A 1124 -27.44 -2.65 86.51
CA THR A 1124 -26.25 -3.07 87.25
C THR A 1124 -24.88 -2.79 86.59
N GLY A 1125 -23.92 -2.35 87.41
CA GLY A 1125 -22.50 -2.69 87.22
C GLY A 1125 -21.52 -1.55 86.94
N PHE A 1126 -21.31 -0.64 87.90
CA PHE A 1126 -20.11 0.23 87.91
C PHE A 1126 -19.33 0.03 89.21
N LYS A 1127 -18.04 -0.30 89.09
CA LYS A 1127 -17.09 -0.31 90.21
C LYS A 1127 -16.61 1.12 90.43
N TYR A 1128 -16.77 1.63 91.65
CA TYR A 1128 -16.24 2.93 92.06
C TYR A 1128 -14.86 2.73 92.69
N GLU A 1129 -13.83 3.36 92.15
CA GLU A 1129 -12.57 3.59 92.87
C GLU A 1129 -12.69 4.91 93.64
N VAL A 1130 -12.73 4.79 94.97
CA VAL A 1130 -12.63 5.93 95.87
C VAL A 1130 -11.14 6.20 96.10
N GLY A 1131 -10.63 7.27 95.51
CA GLY A 1131 -9.32 7.82 95.88
C GLY A 1131 -9.34 8.24 97.34
N LYS A 1132 -8.54 7.56 98.17
CA LYS A 1132 -8.28 7.96 99.55
C LYS A 1132 -7.56 9.31 99.56
N ASP A 1133 -8.26 10.35 99.97
CA ASP A 1133 -7.63 11.54 100.56
C ASP A 1133 -8.33 11.85 101.88
N GLU A 1134 -7.68 11.43 102.95
CA GLU A 1134 -8.20 11.23 104.31
C GLU A 1134 -8.36 12.53 105.13
N ASN A 1135 -8.52 13.70 104.49
CA ASN A 1135 -8.48 14.97 105.23
C ASN A 1135 -9.66 15.94 105.01
N ASN A 1136 -10.77 15.51 104.40
CA ASN A 1136 -11.97 16.36 104.29
C ASN A 1136 -13.32 15.73 104.67
N GLU A 1137 -13.36 14.45 105.04
CA GLU A 1137 -14.63 13.77 105.39
C GLU A 1137 -15.27 14.30 106.70
N SER A 1138 -14.47 14.85 107.62
CA SER A 1138 -14.96 15.39 108.90
C SER A 1138 -15.79 16.69 108.78
N LYS A 1139 -15.58 17.49 107.73
CA LYS A 1139 -16.34 18.74 107.49
C LYS A 1139 -17.62 18.54 106.67
N LEU A 1140 -17.68 17.47 105.86
CA LEU A 1140 -18.83 17.17 105.01
C LEU A 1140 -19.94 16.44 105.80
N PHE A 1141 -19.59 15.50 106.68
CA PHE A 1141 -20.56 14.80 107.54
C PHE A 1141 -21.26 15.73 108.55
N LYS A 1142 -20.58 16.77 109.05
CA LYS A 1142 -21.20 17.79 109.93
C LYS A 1142 -22.19 18.73 109.21
N ARG A 1143 -22.12 18.88 107.89
CA ARG A 1143 -23.07 19.71 107.11
C ARG A 1143 -24.29 18.92 106.61
N ILE A 1144 -24.14 17.62 106.37
CA ILE A 1144 -25.25 16.76 105.92
C ILE A 1144 -26.17 16.41 107.10
N ALA A 1145 -25.65 16.20 108.30
CA ALA A 1145 -26.45 16.00 109.52
C ALA A 1145 -27.24 17.25 109.97
N ALA A 1146 -26.90 18.45 109.49
CA ALA A 1146 -27.59 19.70 109.84
C ALA A 1146 -28.79 20.04 108.94
N ARG A 1147 -28.98 19.35 107.80
CA ARG A 1147 -30.06 19.64 106.83
C ARG A 1147 -31.14 18.56 106.72
N LEU A 1148 -30.96 17.41 107.38
CA LEU A 1148 -31.99 16.36 107.48
C LEU A 1148 -32.61 16.36 108.88
N LYS A 1149 -33.44 17.37 109.19
CA LYS A 1149 -34.52 17.24 110.18
C LYS A 1149 -35.77 16.75 109.45
N THR A 1150 -35.85 15.43 109.37
CA THR A 1150 -37.02 14.53 109.35
C THR A 1150 -38.43 15.15 109.24
N LYS A 1151 -39.20 14.69 108.26
CA LYS A 1151 -40.09 13.55 108.47
C LYS A 1151 -40.05 12.62 107.27
#